data_AF-A0A194PSK5-F1
#
_entry.id   AF-A0A194PSK5-F1
#
_cell.length_a   1.000
_cell.length_b   1.000
_cell.length_c   1.000
_cell.angle_alpha   90.00
_cell.angle_beta   90.00
_cell.angle_gamma   90.00
#
_symmetry.space_group_name_H-M   'P 1'
#
loop_
_entity.id
_entity.type
_entity.pdbx_description
1 polymer ?
#
loop_
_entity_poly.entity_id
_entity_poly.type
_entity_poly.pdbx_seq_one_letter_code
_entity_poly.pdbx_strand_id
1 'polypeptide(L)'
;MPDTNNIELLLTDGWYCIKASLDQMLIRLVKDQKIRFGTKLVTNGAELLNCEQGIAPWEDTSSVRLKLFGNSTRRARWDAKLGYHSGAAILSRLSCVQLEGGKVSKLCALVTRVYPTLYVEKFDNGSTVTRSERLEHLYQMKFESDRQTLLEKIHEEVQKEFVDEESQDSENDVDLRNMETGSQIHRVMKRSRDSGEFVTNLTSTQCTTLQKYTDRRRERILQALQDKVNDRVKEQGLQLARNVVPVMKIRVADIGDDGEVSKAMMSIWRPNEAVMEIIKEGTWIDAFNIVPTAKRYSEIQLSAGRQTVFSRSNYKVNDKDQKIVASLKRTCYTIESLVKMPISVTEYNEVDVAGLIFLIEPSIAQFEAIKGQHFQNVYLTDTDKNIICVNFWGGLKKYGYENILDVGLVVACMNLQKRTGNSRKGIPQYRATEYSYFTKTSKHSNVRIVMDDLNKRLSSINIKELCGSCVAIKNNNSMLKNVENISPYRINYSDYNISKHKAFIDSPLARKPDHVDDILNLSGLDFESTFKQIDTQDVPADLLLRKKKVNEKIAKLKMYGEPPPLKAIHIINKSINATKEFKSPLASRNDNLNSVASEKLHEKSNSSISCTESTPEISNKHMKRNANPVKLNFSSNPQVIDGGEKVDPFAEEFDVSPPLSLD
;
A
#
# COMPACT_ATOMS: atom_id res chain seq x y z
N MET A 1 40.55 -2.47 23.43
CA MET A 1 39.42 -1.60 23.06
C MET A 1 38.20 -2.49 22.94
N PRO A 2 37.14 -2.32 23.76
CA PRO A 2 35.95 -3.16 23.64
C PRO A 2 35.20 -2.85 22.33
N ASP A 3 34.73 -3.90 21.66
CA ASP A 3 34.04 -3.83 20.35
C ASP A 3 32.90 -2.80 20.35
N THR A 4 33.04 -1.78 19.50
CA THR A 4 32.19 -0.57 19.46
C THR A 4 30.84 -0.75 18.75
N ASN A 5 30.44 -1.98 18.43
CA ASN A 5 29.26 -2.25 17.58
C ASN A 5 27.94 -2.51 18.32
N ASN A 6 27.93 -2.77 19.63
CA ASN A 6 26.69 -3.02 20.39
C ASN A 6 26.61 -2.17 21.67
N ILE A 7 26.29 -0.89 21.53
CA ILE A 7 25.95 -0.03 22.67
C ILE A 7 24.49 -0.31 23.05
N GLU A 8 24.29 -0.96 24.19
CA GLU A 8 22.97 -1.18 24.81
C GLU A 8 22.80 -0.28 26.04
N LEU A 9 21.56 0.10 26.36
CA LEU A 9 21.23 0.73 27.63
C LEU A 9 20.52 -0.25 28.54
N LEU A 10 20.83 -0.22 29.83
CA LEU A 10 19.98 -0.83 30.85
C LEU A 10 19.01 0.23 31.37
N LEU A 11 17.72 0.03 31.14
CA LEU A 11 16.65 0.93 31.56
C LEU A 11 15.93 0.35 32.76
N THR A 12 15.46 1.21 33.66
CA THR A 12 14.63 0.82 34.80
C THR A 12 13.43 1.73 34.94
N ASP A 13 12.30 1.15 35.33
CA ASP A 13 11.09 1.86 35.75
C ASP A 13 11.05 2.12 37.27
N GLY A 14 12.13 1.78 37.98
CA GLY A 14 12.24 1.84 39.44
C GLY A 14 11.95 0.52 40.15
N TRP A 15 11.41 -0.48 39.44
CA TRP A 15 11.10 -1.80 39.98
C TRP A 15 11.94 -2.89 39.32
N TYR A 16 11.98 -2.88 37.99
CA TYR A 16 12.70 -3.87 37.19
C TYR A 16 13.64 -3.19 36.19
N CYS A 17 14.53 -4.00 35.59
CA CYS A 17 15.49 -3.54 34.60
C CYS A 17 15.31 -4.32 33.30
N ILE A 18 15.47 -3.63 32.17
CA ILE A 18 15.43 -4.25 30.84
C ILE A 18 16.52 -3.66 29.95
N LYS A 19 17.17 -4.52 29.16
CA LYS A 19 18.13 -4.08 28.14
C LYS A 19 17.40 -3.46 26.95
N ALA A 20 17.89 -2.34 26.46
CA ALA A 20 17.30 -1.61 25.35
C ALA A 20 18.17 -1.65 24.10
N SER A 21 17.52 -1.86 22.96
CA SER A 21 18.11 -1.75 21.63
C SER A 21 17.91 -0.32 21.12
N LEU A 22 19.01 0.32 20.74
CA LEU A 22 19.04 1.70 20.31
C LEU A 22 19.16 1.82 18.79
N ASP A 23 18.59 2.88 18.22
CA ASP A 23 18.92 3.31 16.87
C ASP A 23 20.18 4.17 16.83
N GLN A 24 20.65 4.46 15.61
CA GLN A 24 21.90 5.17 15.41
C GLN A 24 21.86 6.61 15.97
N MET A 25 20.69 7.25 15.99
CA MET A 25 20.52 8.56 16.62
C MET A 25 20.76 8.49 18.13
N LEU A 26 20.14 7.52 18.82
CA LEU A 26 20.33 7.34 20.27
C LEU A 26 21.75 6.91 20.62
N ILE A 27 22.36 6.03 19.81
CA ILE A 27 23.76 5.63 19.97
C ILE A 27 24.69 6.84 19.92
N ARG A 28 24.49 7.76 18.95
CA ARG A 28 25.25 9.01 18.88
C ARG A 28 25.10 9.85 20.15
N LEU A 29 23.87 10.00 20.65
CA LEU A 29 23.61 10.77 21.88
C LEU A 29 24.26 10.14 23.13
N VAL A 30 24.41 8.81 23.18
CA VAL A 30 25.17 8.13 24.24
C VAL A 30 26.67 8.40 24.11
N LYS A 31 27.22 8.25 22.89
CA LYS A 31 28.64 8.55 22.61
C LYS A 31 28.99 10.00 22.94
N ASP A 32 28.09 10.93 22.63
CA ASP A 32 28.22 12.37 22.91
C ASP A 32 27.94 12.73 24.39
N GLN A 33 27.75 11.73 25.26
CA GLN A 33 27.48 11.91 26.69
C GLN A 33 26.24 12.77 26.98
N LYS A 34 25.29 12.85 26.04
CA LYS A 34 23.99 13.52 26.23
C LYS A 34 22.99 12.62 26.96
N ILE A 35 23.11 11.30 26.76
CA ILE A 35 22.44 10.27 27.56
C ILE A 35 23.52 9.59 28.40
N ARG A 36 23.40 9.71 29.73
CA ARG A 36 24.32 9.13 30.71
C ARG A 36 23.55 8.31 31.73
N PHE A 37 24.26 7.52 32.53
CA PHE A 37 23.68 6.85 33.70
C PHE A 37 22.89 7.85 34.57
N GLY A 38 21.71 7.44 35.02
CA GLY A 38 20.77 8.28 35.77
C GLY A 38 19.92 9.24 34.92
N THR A 39 20.12 9.32 33.60
CA THR A 39 19.28 10.15 32.72
C THR A 39 17.88 9.54 32.60
N LYS A 40 16.85 10.26 33.03
CA LYS A 40 15.47 9.87 32.79
C LYS A 40 15.08 10.14 31.33
N LEU A 41 14.47 9.16 30.69
CA LEU A 41 14.00 9.23 29.31
C LEU A 41 12.48 9.05 29.28
N VAL A 42 11.83 9.78 28.38
CA VAL A 42 10.45 9.52 27.98
C VAL A 42 10.47 9.00 26.56
N THR A 43 9.75 7.91 26.32
CA THR A 43 9.68 7.27 25.01
C THR A 43 8.24 6.91 24.66
N ASN A 44 7.91 6.88 23.37
CA ASN A 44 6.61 6.46 22.88
C ASN A 44 6.76 5.48 21.72
N GLY A 45 5.88 4.48 21.67
CA GLY A 45 5.90 3.46 20.61
C GLY A 45 7.10 2.51 20.69
N ALA A 46 7.71 2.33 21.87
CA ALA A 46 8.75 1.33 22.08
C ALA A 46 8.20 -0.08 21.85
N GLU A 47 9.03 -0.97 21.28
CA GLU A 47 8.63 -2.32 20.90
C GLU A 47 9.42 -3.36 21.68
N LEU A 48 8.76 -4.39 22.17
CA LEU A 48 9.44 -5.52 22.81
C LEU A 48 9.91 -6.50 21.74
N LEU A 49 11.20 -6.78 21.71
CA LEU A 49 11.83 -7.74 20.81
C LEU A 49 12.07 -9.06 21.52
N ASN A 50 11.97 -10.16 20.78
CA ASN A 50 12.24 -11.53 21.25
C ASN A 50 11.37 -11.97 22.44
N CYS A 51 10.13 -11.49 22.53
CA CYS A 51 9.17 -11.85 23.55
C CYS A 51 7.82 -12.12 22.89
N GLU A 52 7.67 -13.34 22.37
CA GLU A 52 6.43 -13.79 21.72
C GLU A 52 5.38 -14.24 22.75
N GLN A 53 5.85 -14.80 23.86
CA GLN A 53 5.04 -15.18 25.03
C GLN A 53 5.35 -14.21 26.17
N GLY A 54 4.32 -13.83 26.93
CA GLY A 54 4.49 -12.98 28.10
C GLY A 54 5.44 -13.65 29.10
N ILE A 55 6.46 -12.91 29.53
CA ILE A 55 7.49 -13.39 30.46
C ILE A 55 7.45 -12.55 31.74
N ALA A 56 7.63 -13.19 32.90
CA ALA A 56 7.70 -12.45 34.15
C ALA A 56 9.07 -11.75 34.28
N PRO A 57 9.14 -10.54 34.87
CA PRO A 57 10.40 -9.78 34.94
C PRO A 57 11.56 -10.46 35.69
N TRP A 58 11.27 -11.43 36.55
CA TRP A 58 12.27 -12.20 37.31
C TRP A 58 12.73 -13.49 36.61
N GLU A 59 12.10 -13.85 35.49
CA GLU A 59 12.53 -14.96 34.65
C GLU A 59 13.67 -14.52 33.71
N ASP A 60 14.15 -15.44 32.87
CA ASP A 60 15.27 -15.15 31.97
C ASP A 60 14.87 -14.16 30.85
N THR A 61 15.16 -12.89 31.06
CA THR A 61 14.98 -11.79 30.10
C THR A 61 16.26 -11.48 29.31
N SER A 62 17.28 -12.36 29.36
CA SER A 62 18.59 -12.10 28.75
C SER A 62 18.56 -11.91 27.23
N SER A 63 17.57 -12.49 26.55
CA SER A 63 17.32 -12.38 25.10
C SER A 63 16.34 -11.26 24.73
N VAL A 64 15.55 -10.78 25.69
CA VAL A 64 14.50 -9.77 25.49
C VAL A 64 15.11 -8.39 25.42
N ARG A 65 14.67 -7.57 24.46
CA ARG A 65 15.13 -6.18 24.31
C ARG A 65 13.97 -5.21 24.14
N LEU A 66 14.05 -4.06 24.79
CA LEU A 66 13.16 -2.94 24.51
C LEU A 66 13.74 -2.06 23.41
N LYS A 67 13.12 -2.07 22.23
CA LYS A 67 13.54 -1.23 21.10
C LYS A 67 13.06 0.20 21.30
N LEU A 68 14.00 1.13 21.35
CA LEU A 68 13.73 2.56 21.40
C LEU A 68 13.89 3.21 20.03
N PHE A 69 13.09 4.24 19.78
CA PHE A 69 13.20 5.08 18.59
C PHE A 69 13.59 6.50 19.01
N GLY A 70 14.70 7.03 18.48
CA GLY A 70 15.27 8.33 18.82
C GLY A 70 14.34 9.49 18.49
N ASN A 71 13.65 9.45 17.36
CA ASN A 71 12.63 10.43 17.00
C ASN A 71 11.43 10.41 17.95
N SER A 72 11.19 9.30 18.65
CA SER A 72 10.13 9.15 19.65
C SER A 72 10.66 9.06 21.09
N THR A 73 11.91 9.47 21.34
CA THR A 73 12.52 9.46 22.67
C THR A 73 13.10 10.83 22.99
N ARG A 74 12.86 11.33 24.20
CA ARG A 74 13.39 12.61 24.70
C ARG A 74 13.89 12.44 26.13
N ARG A 75 14.74 13.37 26.56
CA ARG A 75 15.09 13.48 27.99
C ARG A 75 13.88 13.95 28.77
N ALA A 76 13.60 13.28 29.87
CA ALA A 76 12.60 13.71 30.84
C ALA A 76 13.24 14.65 31.89
N ARG A 77 12.39 15.39 32.60
CA ARG A 77 12.83 16.19 33.76
C ARG A 77 13.36 15.26 34.86
N TRP A 78 14.23 15.80 35.72
CA TRP A 78 14.86 15.03 36.80
C TRP A 78 13.83 14.52 37.83
N ASP A 79 12.77 15.28 38.07
CA ASP A 79 11.67 15.01 39.00
C ASP A 79 10.57 14.11 38.40
N ALA A 80 10.67 13.75 37.11
CA ALA A 80 9.66 12.91 36.46
C ALA A 80 9.55 11.53 37.13
N LYS A 81 8.31 11.08 37.40
CA LYS A 81 8.04 9.74 37.94
C LYS A 81 8.42 8.67 36.89
N LEU A 82 9.04 7.59 37.35
CA LEU A 82 9.34 6.43 36.50
C LEU A 82 8.08 5.58 36.26
N GLY A 83 8.08 4.79 35.18
CA GLY A 83 6.95 3.99 34.75
C GLY A 83 6.08 4.69 33.71
N TYR A 84 4.83 4.22 33.57
CA TYR A 84 3.90 4.79 32.58
C TYR A 84 3.57 6.25 32.86
N HIS A 85 3.52 7.03 31.79
CA HIS A 85 3.16 8.43 31.80
C HIS A 85 1.79 8.62 31.15
N SER A 86 0.92 9.45 31.72
CA SER A 86 -0.43 9.71 31.21
C SER A 86 -0.46 10.64 29.97
N GLY A 87 0.68 11.19 29.59
CA GLY A 87 0.81 12.09 28.45
C GLY A 87 0.53 11.41 27.11
N ALA A 88 0.00 12.20 26.18
CA ALA A 88 -0.23 11.79 24.80
C ALA A 88 1.09 11.51 24.03
N ALA A 89 0.95 11.08 22.77
CA ALA A 89 2.06 10.89 21.83
C ALA A 89 2.99 12.12 21.78
N ILE A 90 4.30 11.87 21.63
CA ILE A 90 5.33 12.91 21.65
C ILE A 90 5.28 13.67 20.32
N LEU A 91 4.89 14.94 20.38
CA LEU A 91 4.90 15.83 19.22
C LEU A 91 6.36 16.12 18.81
N SER A 92 6.69 15.82 17.56
CA SER A 92 7.98 16.12 16.95
C SER A 92 7.81 17.24 15.93
N ARG A 93 8.70 18.24 16.01
CA ARG A 93 8.89 19.24 14.94
C ARG A 93 9.50 18.56 13.72
N LEU A 94 9.09 18.99 12.54
CA LEU A 94 9.61 18.41 11.29
C LEU A 94 11.12 18.67 11.13
N SER A 95 11.59 19.84 11.55
CA SER A 95 13.02 20.21 11.57
C SER A 95 13.88 19.27 12.44
N CYS A 96 13.29 18.67 13.47
CA CYS A 96 13.99 17.79 14.40
C CYS A 96 14.00 16.33 13.97
N VAL A 97 13.22 15.93 12.96
CA VAL A 97 13.15 14.53 12.52
C VAL A 97 14.46 14.12 11.86
N GLN A 98 15.08 13.05 12.37
CA GLN A 98 16.32 12.49 11.85
C GLN A 98 16.06 11.18 11.11
N LEU A 99 16.78 10.93 10.01
CA LEU A 99 16.67 9.68 9.24
C LEU A 99 17.00 8.45 10.10
N GLU A 100 18.01 8.59 10.95
CA GLU A 100 18.53 7.53 11.82
C GLU A 100 17.75 7.32 13.12
N GLY A 101 16.70 8.12 13.35
CA GLY A 101 15.93 8.14 14.61
C GLY A 101 14.69 7.24 14.61
N GLY A 102 14.51 6.38 13.60
CA GLY A 102 13.37 5.49 13.51
C GLY A 102 12.00 6.19 13.51
N LYS A 103 10.98 5.55 14.07
CA LYS A 103 9.58 6.02 14.05
C LYS A 103 9.41 7.37 14.74
N VAL A 104 8.58 8.23 14.17
CA VAL A 104 8.09 9.50 14.73
C VAL A 104 6.72 9.26 15.35
N SER A 105 6.60 9.51 16.66
CA SER A 105 5.39 9.27 17.45
C SER A 105 4.19 10.10 16.97
N LYS A 106 4.35 11.42 16.90
CA LYS A 106 3.36 12.36 16.36
C LYS A 106 4.05 13.50 15.60
N LEU A 107 3.54 13.84 14.43
CA LEU A 107 3.91 15.01 13.63
C LEU A 107 2.65 15.82 13.34
N CYS A 108 2.65 17.12 13.64
CA CYS A 108 1.62 18.06 13.18
C CYS A 108 2.19 18.84 12.00
N ALA A 109 1.52 18.84 10.85
CA ALA A 109 2.01 19.53 9.66
C ALA A 109 0.87 20.03 8.76
N LEU A 110 1.13 21.11 8.04
CA LEU A 110 0.27 21.65 6.99
C LEU A 110 0.46 20.87 5.70
N VAL A 111 -0.63 20.38 5.10
CA VAL A 111 -0.59 19.77 3.76
C VAL A 111 -0.51 20.88 2.71
N THR A 112 0.63 21.02 2.02
CA THR A 112 0.85 22.08 1.03
C THR A 112 0.54 21.62 -0.39
N ARG A 113 0.80 20.36 -0.73
CA ARG A 113 0.47 19.75 -2.03
C ARG A 113 -0.06 18.34 -1.85
N VAL A 114 -1.08 17.99 -2.61
CA VAL A 114 -1.55 16.61 -2.78
C VAL A 114 -1.36 16.23 -4.24
N TYR A 115 -0.60 15.15 -4.49
CA TYR A 115 -0.37 14.64 -5.84
C TYR A 115 -1.37 13.54 -6.21
N PRO A 116 -1.61 13.33 -7.51
CA PRO A 116 -2.36 12.17 -7.98
C PRO A 116 -1.79 10.86 -7.42
N THR A 117 -2.67 9.90 -7.13
CA THR A 117 -2.27 8.56 -6.69
C THR A 117 -1.50 7.85 -7.79
N LEU A 118 -0.36 7.27 -7.41
CA LEU A 118 0.46 6.43 -8.28
C LEU A 118 0.31 4.96 -7.91
N TYR A 119 0.60 4.08 -8.85
CA TYR A 119 0.52 2.64 -8.68
C TYR A 119 1.89 2.03 -8.92
N VAL A 120 2.43 1.36 -7.90
CA VAL A 120 3.74 0.73 -7.96
C VAL A 120 3.54 -0.77 -8.11
N GLU A 121 3.90 -1.30 -9.28
CA GLU A 121 3.97 -2.73 -9.55
C GLU A 121 5.34 -3.27 -9.15
N LYS A 122 5.35 -4.36 -8.39
CA LYS A 122 6.57 -5.10 -8.02
C LYS A 122 6.62 -6.40 -8.81
N PHE A 123 7.72 -6.61 -9.51
CA PHE A 123 7.96 -7.84 -10.25
C PHE A 123 8.75 -8.84 -9.40
N ASP A 124 8.68 -10.12 -9.76
CA ASP A 124 9.36 -11.20 -9.03
C ASP A 124 10.89 -11.08 -9.08
N ASN A 125 11.42 -10.39 -10.08
CA ASN A 125 12.84 -10.04 -10.18
C ASN A 125 13.26 -8.89 -9.24
N GLY A 126 12.37 -8.38 -8.39
CA GLY A 126 12.61 -7.27 -7.46
C GLY A 126 12.52 -5.88 -8.09
N SER A 127 12.39 -5.78 -9.43
CA SER A 127 12.21 -4.49 -10.09
C SER A 127 10.83 -3.89 -9.78
N THR A 128 10.74 -2.57 -9.85
CA THR A 128 9.47 -1.85 -9.64
C THR A 128 9.19 -0.89 -10.76
N VAL A 129 7.92 -0.82 -11.17
CA VAL A 129 7.44 0.14 -12.17
C VAL A 129 6.35 0.97 -11.53
N THR A 130 6.46 2.30 -11.66
CA THR A 130 5.45 3.23 -11.18
C THR A 130 4.63 3.74 -12.36
N ARG A 131 3.30 3.77 -12.19
CA ARG A 131 2.33 4.21 -13.18
C ARG A 131 1.38 5.23 -12.59
N SER A 132 0.87 6.12 -13.45
CA SER A 132 -0.29 6.95 -13.11
C SER A 132 -1.55 6.08 -13.04
N GLU A 133 -2.58 6.56 -12.35
CA GLU A 133 -3.90 5.91 -12.28
C GLU A 133 -4.44 5.51 -13.65
N ARG A 134 -4.37 6.43 -14.64
CA ARG A 134 -4.83 6.16 -16.00
C ARG A 134 -4.05 5.05 -16.69
N LEU A 135 -2.73 5.03 -16.54
CA LEU A 135 -1.90 3.98 -17.12
C LEU A 135 -2.14 2.65 -16.45
N GLU A 136 -2.27 2.63 -15.13
CA GLU A 136 -2.57 1.40 -14.41
C GLU A 136 -3.91 0.82 -14.86
N HIS A 137 -4.95 1.64 -15.04
CA HIS A 137 -6.22 1.17 -15.59
C HIS A 137 -6.08 0.54 -16.99
N LEU A 138 -5.31 1.17 -17.89
CA LEU A 138 -5.04 0.62 -19.23
C LEU A 138 -4.28 -0.73 -19.15
N TYR A 139 -3.28 -0.82 -18.28
CA TYR A 139 -2.52 -2.05 -18.08
C TYR A 139 -3.35 -3.14 -17.40
N GLN A 140 -4.24 -2.78 -16.48
CA GLN A 140 -5.13 -3.71 -15.81
C GLN A 140 -6.13 -4.31 -16.80
N MET A 141 -6.78 -3.48 -17.64
CA MET A 141 -7.66 -3.97 -18.69
C MET A 141 -6.94 -4.88 -19.67
N LYS A 142 -5.72 -4.50 -20.08
CA LYS A 142 -4.92 -5.33 -20.99
C LYS A 142 -4.56 -6.68 -20.35
N PHE A 143 -4.10 -6.66 -19.10
CA PHE A 143 -3.75 -7.87 -18.36
C PHE A 143 -4.96 -8.78 -18.16
N GLU A 144 -6.12 -8.23 -17.82
CA GLU A 144 -7.36 -8.99 -17.69
C GLU A 144 -7.80 -9.60 -19.01
N SER A 145 -7.70 -8.85 -20.11
CA SER A 145 -7.98 -9.34 -21.47
C SER A 145 -7.04 -10.48 -21.86
N ASP A 146 -5.73 -10.29 -21.71
CA ASP A 146 -4.71 -11.29 -22.06
C ASP A 146 -4.90 -12.57 -21.20
N ARG A 147 -5.22 -12.40 -19.91
CA ARG A 147 -5.54 -13.50 -18.99
C ARG A 147 -6.81 -14.24 -19.40
N GLN A 148 -7.85 -13.52 -19.81
CA GLN A 148 -9.12 -14.11 -20.25
C GLN A 148 -8.94 -14.94 -21.53
N THR A 149 -8.22 -14.42 -22.52
CA THR A 149 -7.92 -15.16 -23.76
C THR A 149 -7.13 -16.45 -23.49
N LEU A 150 -6.19 -16.41 -22.54
CA LEU A 150 -5.42 -17.60 -22.18
C LEU A 150 -6.28 -18.62 -21.41
N LEU A 151 -7.20 -18.17 -20.55
CA LEU A 151 -8.16 -19.05 -19.88
C LEU A 151 -9.10 -19.74 -20.86
N GLU A 152 -9.61 -19.01 -21.85
CA GLU A 152 -10.45 -19.57 -22.92
C GLU A 152 -9.70 -20.65 -23.69
N LYS A 153 -8.43 -20.38 -24.04
CA LYS A 153 -7.57 -21.37 -24.70
C LYS A 153 -7.36 -22.62 -23.85
N ILE A 154 -7.10 -22.47 -22.55
CA ILE A 154 -6.97 -23.62 -21.63
C ILE A 154 -8.27 -24.42 -21.59
N HIS A 155 -9.41 -23.74 -21.50
CA HIS A 155 -10.72 -24.38 -21.44
C HIS A 155 -11.01 -25.17 -22.73
N GLU A 156 -10.73 -24.59 -23.90
CA GLU A 156 -10.86 -25.27 -25.20
C GLU A 156 -9.96 -26.50 -25.31
N GLU A 157 -8.69 -26.40 -24.89
CA GLU A 157 -7.74 -27.51 -24.92
C GLU A 157 -8.18 -28.65 -23.98
N VAL A 158 -8.59 -28.34 -22.75
CA VAL A 158 -9.07 -29.35 -21.78
C VAL A 158 -10.37 -30.00 -22.25
N GLN A 159 -11.31 -29.21 -22.79
CA GLN A 159 -12.57 -29.75 -23.32
C GLN A 159 -12.32 -30.69 -24.50
N LYS A 160 -11.39 -30.34 -25.41
CA LYS A 160 -11.03 -31.19 -26.53
C LYS A 160 -10.43 -32.52 -26.07
N GLU A 161 -9.46 -32.49 -25.14
CA GLU A 161 -8.88 -33.71 -24.57
C GLU A 161 -9.93 -34.58 -23.88
N PHE A 162 -10.90 -33.97 -23.20
CA PHE A 162 -11.96 -34.73 -22.54
C PHE A 162 -12.89 -35.44 -23.53
N VAL A 163 -13.22 -34.81 -24.66
CA VAL A 163 -14.00 -35.43 -25.74
C VAL A 163 -13.22 -36.59 -26.37
N ASP A 164 -11.92 -36.41 -26.58
CA ASP A 164 -11.04 -37.45 -27.13
C ASP A 164 -10.92 -38.65 -26.15
N GLU A 165 -10.78 -38.41 -24.84
CA GLU A 165 -10.78 -39.45 -23.80
C GLU A 165 -12.12 -40.21 -23.73
N GLU A 166 -13.26 -39.52 -23.79
CA GLU A 166 -14.58 -40.18 -23.75
C GLU A 166 -14.84 -41.05 -25.00
N SER A 167 -14.24 -40.70 -26.14
CA SER A 167 -14.34 -41.51 -27.36
C SER A 167 -13.65 -42.88 -27.22
N GLN A 168 -12.52 -42.94 -26.50
CA GLN A 168 -11.69 -44.14 -26.34
C GLN A 168 -12.23 -45.12 -25.28
N ASP A 169 -12.90 -44.63 -24.24
CA ASP A 169 -13.50 -45.46 -23.17
C ASP A 169 -14.70 -46.33 -23.64
N SER A 170 -15.11 -46.21 -24.90
CA SER A 170 -16.26 -46.88 -25.51
C SER A 170 -16.05 -48.37 -25.84
N GLU A 171 -14.80 -48.86 -25.83
CA GLU A 171 -14.42 -50.14 -26.46
C GLU A 171 -14.38 -51.38 -25.52
N ASN A 172 -14.68 -51.25 -24.22
CA ASN A 172 -14.66 -52.42 -23.34
C ASN A 172 -15.94 -53.27 -23.40
N ASP A 173 -15.77 -54.58 -23.59
CA ASP A 173 -16.83 -55.56 -23.85
C ASP A 173 -17.53 -56.05 -22.57
N VAL A 174 -18.87 -56.14 -22.57
CA VAL A 174 -19.67 -56.62 -21.43
C VAL A 174 -20.93 -57.36 -21.91
N ASP A 175 -21.20 -58.49 -21.27
CA ASP A 175 -22.31 -59.42 -21.51
C ASP A 175 -23.70 -58.77 -21.30
N LEU A 176 -24.62 -59.03 -22.23
CA LEU A 176 -25.83 -58.24 -22.53
C LEU A 176 -27.10 -58.67 -21.78
N ARG A 177 -27.01 -59.58 -20.79
CA ARG A 177 -28.20 -60.36 -20.37
C ARG A 177 -28.95 -59.87 -19.13
N ASN A 178 -28.40 -58.97 -18.30
CA ASN A 178 -29.08 -58.42 -17.12
C ASN A 178 -28.84 -56.91 -16.97
N MET A 179 -29.91 -56.10 -17.01
CA MET A 179 -29.88 -54.63 -17.01
C MET A 179 -30.54 -54.05 -15.75
N GLU A 180 -29.87 -54.19 -14.60
CA GLU A 180 -30.41 -53.73 -13.30
C GLU A 180 -29.76 -52.42 -12.82
N THR A 181 -28.58 -52.06 -13.34
CA THR A 181 -27.84 -50.86 -12.91
C THR A 181 -27.86 -49.77 -13.98
N GLY A 182 -27.95 -48.49 -13.57
CA GLY A 182 -27.96 -47.33 -14.48
C GLY A 182 -26.75 -47.22 -15.41
N SER A 183 -25.59 -47.77 -15.02
CA SER A 183 -24.39 -47.87 -15.86
C SER A 183 -24.54 -48.85 -17.03
N GLN A 184 -25.22 -49.99 -16.81
CA GLN A 184 -25.50 -50.99 -17.82
C GLN A 184 -26.51 -50.44 -18.84
N ILE A 185 -27.58 -49.80 -18.35
CA ILE A 185 -28.61 -49.16 -19.19
C ILE A 185 -28.00 -48.07 -20.07
N HIS A 186 -27.12 -47.22 -19.51
CA HIS A 186 -26.44 -46.17 -20.27
C HIS A 186 -25.52 -46.70 -21.37
N ARG A 187 -24.83 -47.83 -21.13
CA ARG A 187 -23.92 -48.45 -22.12
C ARG A 187 -24.68 -49.10 -23.28
N VAL A 188 -25.78 -49.79 -23.00
CA VAL A 188 -26.66 -50.37 -24.03
C VAL A 188 -27.34 -49.25 -24.84
N MET A 189 -27.77 -48.17 -24.19
CA MET A 189 -28.31 -46.97 -24.85
C MET A 189 -27.30 -46.37 -25.85
N LYS A 190 -26.01 -46.24 -25.49
CA LYS A 190 -24.95 -45.76 -26.40
C LYS A 190 -24.71 -46.68 -27.60
N ARG A 191 -24.93 -48.00 -27.47
CA ARG A 191 -24.74 -49.00 -28.55
C ARG A 191 -25.99 -49.23 -29.41
N SER A 192 -27.16 -48.84 -28.91
CA SER A 192 -28.43 -49.02 -29.63
C SER A 192 -28.47 -48.19 -30.92
N ARG A 193 -29.03 -48.77 -31.99
CA ARG A 193 -29.16 -48.10 -33.30
C ARG A 193 -30.15 -46.92 -33.24
N ASP A 194 -31.12 -46.99 -32.34
CA ASP A 194 -32.07 -45.92 -32.05
C ASP A 194 -32.18 -45.73 -30.54
N SER A 195 -31.53 -44.68 -30.03
CA SER A 195 -31.54 -44.32 -28.61
C SER A 195 -32.90 -43.80 -28.13
N GLY A 196 -33.70 -43.22 -29.03
CA GLY A 196 -35.02 -42.70 -28.71
C GLY A 196 -36.01 -43.83 -28.46
N GLU A 197 -36.06 -44.81 -29.37
CA GLU A 197 -36.91 -46.00 -29.23
C GLU A 197 -36.49 -46.83 -28.00
N PHE A 198 -35.19 -46.98 -27.77
CA PHE A 198 -34.66 -47.68 -26.60
C PHE A 198 -35.14 -47.04 -25.28
N VAL A 199 -35.07 -45.71 -25.17
CA VAL A 199 -35.51 -45.00 -23.95
C VAL A 199 -37.02 -45.09 -23.76
N THR A 200 -37.82 -45.11 -24.83
CA THR A 200 -39.27 -45.30 -24.73
C THR A 200 -39.69 -46.69 -24.26
N ASN A 201 -38.84 -47.70 -24.47
CA ASN A 201 -39.08 -49.09 -24.07
C ASN A 201 -38.59 -49.42 -22.63
N LEU A 202 -38.03 -48.44 -21.91
CA LEU A 202 -37.58 -48.61 -20.53
C LEU A 202 -38.74 -48.47 -19.53
N THR A 203 -38.70 -49.26 -18.46
CA THR A 203 -39.65 -49.13 -17.34
C THR A 203 -39.41 -47.81 -16.59
N SER A 204 -40.44 -47.22 -15.96
CA SER A 204 -40.33 -45.99 -15.15
C SER A 204 -39.19 -46.02 -14.09
N THR A 205 -38.96 -47.18 -13.46
CA THR A 205 -37.85 -47.42 -12.53
C THR A 205 -36.48 -47.42 -13.21
N GLN A 206 -36.38 -47.99 -14.41
CA GLN A 206 -35.17 -48.00 -15.24
C GLN A 206 -34.85 -46.60 -15.78
N CYS A 207 -35.86 -45.83 -16.21
CA CYS A 207 -35.70 -44.43 -16.62
C CYS A 207 -35.15 -43.57 -15.48
N THR A 208 -35.72 -43.67 -14.27
CA THR A 208 -35.25 -42.93 -13.09
C THR A 208 -33.81 -43.32 -12.72
N THR A 209 -33.47 -44.60 -12.83
CA THR A 209 -32.12 -45.11 -12.53
C THR A 209 -31.09 -44.66 -13.56
N LEU A 210 -31.45 -44.65 -14.85
CA LEU A 210 -30.65 -44.10 -15.93
C LEU A 210 -30.42 -42.59 -15.76
N GLN A 211 -31.47 -41.83 -15.47
CA GLN A 211 -31.39 -40.38 -15.27
C GLN A 211 -30.46 -40.02 -14.10
N LYS A 212 -30.63 -40.70 -12.94
CA LYS A 212 -29.72 -40.53 -11.79
C LYS A 212 -28.27 -40.87 -12.14
N TYR A 213 -28.04 -41.89 -12.96
CA TYR A 213 -26.69 -42.25 -13.40
C TYR A 213 -26.11 -41.21 -14.37
N THR A 214 -26.89 -40.75 -15.36
CA THR A 214 -26.44 -39.73 -16.32
C THR A 214 -26.16 -38.41 -15.64
N ASP A 215 -26.98 -38.00 -14.67
CA ASP A 215 -26.78 -36.78 -13.90
C ASP A 215 -25.50 -36.85 -13.05
N ARG A 216 -25.31 -37.96 -12.31
CA ARG A 216 -24.08 -38.18 -11.54
C ARG A 216 -22.84 -38.28 -12.43
N ARG A 217 -22.95 -38.90 -13.61
CA ARG A 217 -21.84 -38.98 -14.58
C ARG A 217 -21.51 -37.60 -15.12
N ARG A 218 -22.51 -36.82 -15.54
CA ARG A 218 -22.36 -35.44 -16.01
C ARG A 218 -21.71 -34.56 -14.94
N GLU A 219 -22.14 -34.68 -13.68
CA GLU A 219 -21.55 -33.93 -12.56
C GLU A 219 -20.08 -34.30 -12.35
N ARG A 220 -19.73 -35.60 -12.35
CA ARG A 220 -18.32 -36.04 -12.27
C ARG A 220 -17.47 -35.54 -13.43
N ILE A 221 -18.02 -35.55 -14.64
CA ILE A 221 -17.33 -35.05 -15.84
C ILE A 221 -17.08 -33.55 -15.72
N LEU A 222 -18.10 -32.77 -15.35
CA LEU A 222 -17.96 -31.33 -15.14
C LEU A 222 -16.95 -31.02 -14.03
N GLN A 223 -16.95 -31.80 -12.96
CA GLN A 223 -15.99 -31.65 -11.86
C GLN A 223 -14.56 -31.99 -12.32
N ALA A 224 -14.37 -33.11 -13.02
CA ALA A 224 -13.06 -33.50 -13.55
C ALA A 224 -12.52 -32.49 -14.58
N LEU A 225 -13.39 -31.93 -15.41
CA LEU A 225 -13.05 -30.86 -16.35
C LEU A 225 -12.64 -29.59 -15.59
N GLN A 226 -13.41 -29.18 -14.58
CA GLN A 226 -13.08 -28.03 -13.73
C GLN A 226 -11.75 -28.21 -13.01
N ASP A 227 -11.48 -29.41 -12.49
CA ASP A 227 -10.23 -29.73 -11.79
C ASP A 227 -9.03 -29.71 -12.75
N LYS A 228 -9.15 -30.32 -13.94
CA LYS A 228 -8.13 -30.25 -15.01
C LYS A 228 -7.86 -28.80 -15.44
N VAL A 229 -8.90 -27.99 -15.60
CA VAL A 229 -8.76 -26.55 -15.91
C VAL A 229 -8.03 -25.84 -14.77
N ASN A 230 -8.43 -26.04 -13.52
CA ASN A 230 -7.80 -25.43 -12.35
C ASN A 230 -6.32 -25.80 -12.25
N ASP A 231 -5.95 -27.04 -12.55
CA ASP A 231 -4.57 -27.49 -12.49
C ASP A 231 -3.71 -26.87 -13.59
N ARG A 232 -4.20 -26.80 -14.84
CA ARG A 232 -3.50 -26.05 -15.90
C ARG A 232 -3.36 -24.56 -15.60
N VAL A 233 -4.38 -23.96 -14.99
CA VAL A 233 -4.35 -22.55 -14.56
C VAL A 233 -3.25 -22.32 -13.51
N LYS A 234 -3.07 -23.28 -12.58
CA LYS A 234 -1.98 -23.24 -11.59
C LYS A 234 -0.62 -23.43 -12.25
N GLU A 235 -0.48 -24.39 -13.15
CA GLU A 235 0.76 -24.69 -13.87
C GLU A 235 1.27 -23.49 -14.68
N GLN A 236 0.37 -22.79 -15.35
CA GLN A 236 0.70 -21.59 -16.12
C GLN A 236 0.79 -20.31 -15.27
N GLY A 237 0.52 -20.39 -13.97
CA GLY A 237 0.65 -19.26 -13.04
C GLY A 237 -0.43 -18.18 -13.18
N LEU A 238 -1.54 -18.43 -13.89
CA LEU A 238 -2.62 -17.44 -14.09
C LEU A 238 -3.38 -17.06 -12.82
N GLN A 239 -3.15 -17.78 -11.72
CA GLN A 239 -3.69 -17.50 -10.39
C GLN A 239 -3.02 -16.31 -9.69
N LEU A 240 -1.79 -15.96 -10.09
CA LEU A 240 -1.03 -14.89 -9.45
C LEU A 240 -1.53 -13.54 -9.95
N ALA A 241 -2.17 -12.79 -9.06
CA ALA A 241 -2.51 -11.41 -9.32
C ALA A 241 -1.24 -10.54 -9.38
N ARG A 242 -1.28 -9.49 -10.21
CA ARG A 242 -0.20 -8.49 -10.26
C ARG A 242 0.00 -7.87 -8.88
N ASN A 243 1.25 -7.75 -8.46
CA ASN A 243 1.61 -7.13 -7.17
C ASN A 243 1.67 -5.61 -7.33
N VAL A 244 0.50 -4.98 -7.39
CA VAL A 244 0.36 -3.53 -7.55
C VAL A 244 -0.08 -2.89 -6.24
N VAL A 245 0.60 -1.82 -5.83
CA VAL A 245 0.32 -1.08 -4.60
C VAL A 245 0.10 0.40 -4.90
N PRO A 246 -1.05 0.98 -4.53
CA PRO A 246 -1.27 2.41 -4.66
C PRO A 246 -0.46 3.18 -3.60
N VAL A 247 0.10 4.30 -4.02
CA VAL A 247 0.85 5.25 -3.19
C VAL A 247 0.40 6.68 -3.50
N MET A 248 -0.05 7.39 -2.47
CA MET A 248 -0.34 8.81 -2.56
C MET A 248 0.83 9.59 -1.99
N LYS A 249 1.29 10.62 -2.70
CA LYS A 249 2.33 11.52 -2.20
C LYS A 249 1.74 12.87 -1.85
N ILE A 250 2.21 13.43 -0.74
CA ILE A 250 1.87 14.76 -0.32
C ILE A 250 3.12 15.53 0.09
N ARG A 251 3.11 16.84 -0.13
CA ARG A 251 4.06 17.73 0.53
C ARG A 251 3.44 18.28 1.78
N VAL A 252 4.23 18.26 2.85
CA VAL A 252 3.86 18.82 4.14
C VAL A 252 4.87 19.87 4.57
N ALA A 253 4.41 20.85 5.34
CA ALA A 253 5.22 21.89 5.91
C ALA A 253 4.94 22.04 7.41
N ASP A 254 5.98 22.36 8.17
CA ASP A 254 5.91 22.74 9.59
C ASP A 254 6.53 24.13 9.72
N ILE A 255 5.93 24.96 10.56
CA ILE A 255 6.36 26.34 10.80
C ILE A 255 7.02 26.37 12.17
N GLY A 256 8.34 26.54 12.21
CA GLY A 256 9.10 26.66 13.44
C GLY A 256 8.75 27.92 14.22
N ASP A 257 9.15 27.97 15.49
CA ASP A 257 8.92 29.14 16.35
C ASP A 257 9.61 30.41 15.82
N ASP A 258 10.71 30.22 15.08
CA ASP A 258 11.49 31.28 14.43
C ASP A 258 10.85 31.76 13.10
N GLY A 259 9.72 31.18 12.69
CA GLY A 259 9.06 31.43 11.40
C GLY A 259 9.68 30.67 10.22
N GLU A 260 10.73 29.87 10.46
CA GLU A 260 11.33 29.02 9.43
C GLU A 260 10.39 27.89 9.01
N VAL A 261 10.26 27.66 7.70
CA VAL A 261 9.40 26.62 7.15
C VAL A 261 10.21 25.38 6.84
N SER A 262 9.99 24.32 7.61
CA SER A 262 10.49 22.98 7.32
C SER A 262 9.56 22.27 6.36
N LYS A 263 10.10 21.60 5.35
CA LYS A 263 9.34 20.93 4.29
C LYS A 263 9.69 19.45 4.23
N ALA A 264 8.70 18.62 3.92
CA ALA A 264 8.88 17.19 3.73
C ALA A 264 7.92 16.63 2.67
N MET A 265 8.34 15.53 2.05
CA MET A 265 7.51 14.72 1.16
C MET A 265 7.08 13.47 1.91
N MET A 266 5.78 13.25 2.06
CA MET A 266 5.24 12.07 2.71
C MET A 266 4.61 11.14 1.68
N SER A 267 4.99 9.87 1.71
CA SER A 267 4.44 8.80 0.87
C SER A 267 3.50 7.93 1.71
N ILE A 268 2.25 7.87 1.30
CA ILE A 268 1.16 7.17 1.99
C ILE A 268 0.80 5.94 1.19
N TRP A 269 1.12 4.77 1.75
CA TRP A 269 0.91 3.49 1.09
C TRP A 269 -0.49 2.96 1.37
N ARG A 270 -1.19 2.54 0.31
CA ARG A 270 -2.58 2.05 0.40
C ARG A 270 -3.51 3.03 1.13
N PRO A 271 -3.62 4.29 0.65
CA PRO A 271 -4.53 5.26 1.25
C PRO A 271 -5.97 4.73 1.12
N ASN A 272 -6.69 4.68 2.24
CA ASN A 272 -8.11 4.37 2.23
C ASN A 272 -8.94 5.65 2.08
N GLU A 273 -10.25 5.50 1.87
CA GLU A 273 -11.17 6.62 1.64
C GLU A 273 -11.16 7.64 2.79
N ALA A 274 -11.17 7.18 4.03
CA ALA A 274 -11.09 8.05 5.21
C ALA A 274 -9.81 8.92 5.23
N VAL A 275 -8.66 8.35 4.86
CA VAL A 275 -7.40 9.09 4.75
C VAL A 275 -7.47 10.11 3.60
N MET A 276 -8.06 9.75 2.46
CA MET A 276 -8.26 10.66 1.33
C MET A 276 -9.17 11.85 1.68
N GLU A 277 -10.15 11.68 2.56
CA GLU A 277 -11.01 12.77 3.03
C GLU A 277 -10.34 13.71 4.03
N ILE A 278 -9.42 13.18 4.84
CA ILE A 278 -8.65 13.96 5.81
C ILE A 278 -7.60 14.80 5.08
N ILE A 279 -6.92 14.20 4.11
CA ILE A 279 -5.75 14.80 3.44
C ILE A 279 -6.20 15.71 2.32
N LYS A 280 -6.29 17.00 2.62
CA LYS A 280 -6.63 18.05 1.65
C LYS A 280 -5.61 19.19 1.71
N GLU A 281 -5.32 19.80 0.56
CA GLU A 281 -4.43 20.96 0.50
C GLU A 281 -4.95 22.10 1.41
N GLY A 282 -4.04 22.73 2.15
CA GLY A 282 -4.35 23.81 3.09
C GLY A 282 -4.86 23.35 4.46
N THR A 283 -4.96 22.04 4.71
CA THR A 283 -5.38 21.51 6.03
C THR A 283 -4.20 21.12 6.90
N TRP A 284 -4.34 21.31 8.22
CA TRP A 284 -3.40 20.80 9.21
C TRP A 284 -3.78 19.38 9.61
N ILE A 285 -2.80 18.49 9.59
CA ILE A 285 -2.97 17.08 9.94
C ILE A 285 -2.04 16.71 11.09
N ASP A 286 -2.54 15.84 11.96
CA ASP A 286 -1.74 15.09 12.91
C ASP A 286 -1.52 13.70 12.31
N ALA A 287 -0.26 13.30 12.20
CA ALA A 287 0.13 12.00 11.67
C ALA A 287 1.01 11.27 12.69
N PHE A 288 0.64 10.02 12.99
CA PHE A 288 1.24 9.22 14.04
C PHE A 288 2.04 8.05 13.46
N ASN A 289 3.10 7.61 14.15
CA ASN A 289 3.91 6.45 13.74
C ASN A 289 4.44 6.54 12.28
N ILE A 290 4.97 7.70 11.90
CA ILE A 290 5.56 7.92 10.58
C ILE A 290 7.03 7.52 10.60
N VAL A 291 7.55 6.99 9.49
CA VAL A 291 8.97 6.60 9.39
C VAL A 291 9.70 7.51 8.41
N PRO A 292 10.81 8.16 8.81
CA PRO A 292 11.70 8.82 7.87
C PRO A 292 12.50 7.78 7.08
N THR A 293 12.57 7.93 5.76
CA THR A 293 13.17 6.92 4.86
C THR A 293 14.39 7.41 4.11
N ALA A 294 14.42 8.69 3.73
CA ALA A 294 15.54 9.28 2.99
C ALA A 294 15.54 10.80 3.11
N LYS A 295 16.64 11.47 2.76
CA LYS A 295 16.69 12.92 2.55
C LYS A 295 17.10 13.20 1.11
N ARG A 296 16.27 13.93 0.36
CA ARG A 296 16.50 14.25 -1.05
C ARG A 296 16.38 15.75 -1.26
N TYR A 297 17.36 16.38 -1.89
CA TYR A 297 17.36 17.83 -2.15
C TYR A 297 17.06 18.68 -0.90
N SER A 298 17.66 18.31 0.24
CA SER A 298 17.43 18.91 1.56
C SER A 298 16.03 18.70 2.17
N GLU A 299 15.14 17.95 1.52
CA GLU A 299 13.80 17.61 2.01
C GLU A 299 13.78 16.17 2.56
N ILE A 300 13.25 15.99 3.77
CA ILE A 300 13.08 14.67 4.35
C ILE A 300 11.91 13.93 3.68
N GLN A 301 12.12 12.67 3.37
CA GLN A 301 11.13 11.75 2.83
C GLN A 301 10.56 10.93 4.00
N LEU A 302 9.25 11.01 4.15
CA LEU A 302 8.49 10.33 5.17
C LEU A 302 7.63 9.23 4.54
N SER A 303 7.45 8.13 5.24
CA SER A 303 6.63 7.00 4.82
C SER A 303 5.57 6.70 5.86
N ALA A 304 4.32 6.73 5.42
CA ALA A 304 3.14 6.37 6.18
C ALA A 304 2.70 4.96 5.77
N GLY A 305 2.75 4.03 6.71
CA GLY A 305 2.44 2.61 6.49
C GLY A 305 1.20 2.16 7.23
N ARG A 306 1.05 0.84 7.42
CA ARG A 306 -0.12 0.23 8.07
C ARG A 306 -0.37 0.68 9.51
N GLN A 307 0.68 1.10 10.23
CA GLN A 307 0.59 1.56 11.62
C GLN A 307 0.38 3.08 11.73
N THR A 308 0.41 3.79 10.60
CA THR A 308 0.24 5.23 10.58
C THR A 308 -1.23 5.58 10.70
N VAL A 309 -1.54 6.48 11.62
CA VAL A 309 -2.89 7.01 11.81
C VAL A 309 -2.87 8.49 11.47
N PHE A 310 -3.89 8.95 10.77
CA PHE A 310 -4.09 10.35 10.42
C PHE A 310 -5.33 10.88 11.13
N SER A 311 -5.26 12.13 11.60
CA SER A 311 -6.41 12.88 12.09
C SER A 311 -6.28 14.34 11.69
N ARG A 312 -7.41 15.03 11.53
CA ARG A 312 -7.38 16.49 11.37
C ARG A 312 -6.87 17.14 12.64
N SER A 313 -5.93 18.07 12.50
CA SER A 313 -5.39 18.80 13.64
C SER A 313 -6.27 20.02 13.96
N ASN A 314 -6.43 20.32 15.25
CA ASN A 314 -7.08 21.53 15.73
C ASN A 314 -6.10 22.72 15.83
N TYR A 315 -5.00 22.66 15.07
CA TYR A 315 -3.97 23.70 15.08
C TYR A 315 -4.56 25.05 14.66
N LYS A 316 -4.49 26.04 15.56
CA LYS A 316 -4.90 27.41 15.29
C LYS A 316 -3.70 28.17 14.78
N VAL A 317 -3.77 28.60 13.52
CA VAL A 317 -2.73 29.40 12.87
C VAL A 317 -2.70 30.77 13.51
N ASN A 318 -1.53 31.20 13.98
CA ASN A 318 -1.34 32.55 14.52
C ASN A 318 -1.35 33.60 13.40
N ASP A 319 -1.64 34.86 13.72
CA ASP A 319 -1.66 35.96 12.73
C ASP A 319 -0.32 36.12 11.98
N LYS A 320 0.80 35.85 12.67
CA LYS A 320 2.14 35.86 12.08
C LYS A 320 2.31 34.76 11.02
N ASP A 321 1.80 33.56 11.32
CA ASP A 321 1.92 32.38 10.47
C ASP A 321 0.97 32.44 9.28
N GLN A 322 -0.10 33.24 9.36
CA GLN A 322 -1.11 33.33 8.30
C GLN A 322 -0.53 33.82 6.97
N LYS A 323 0.43 34.75 6.99
CA LYS A 323 1.15 35.21 5.78
C LYS A 323 2.00 34.09 5.19
N ILE A 324 2.67 33.31 6.04
CA ILE A 324 3.51 32.19 5.63
C ILE A 324 2.63 31.10 5.00
N VAL A 325 1.54 30.71 5.66
CA VAL A 325 0.55 29.75 5.15
C VAL A 325 -0.03 30.21 3.81
N ALA A 326 -0.31 31.50 3.65
CA ALA A 326 -0.80 32.06 2.39
C ALA A 326 0.23 31.90 1.26
N SER A 327 1.52 32.11 1.53
CA SER A 327 2.60 31.93 0.54
C SER A 327 2.77 30.47 0.09
N LEU A 328 2.40 29.51 0.93
CA LEU A 328 2.49 28.07 0.63
C LEU A 328 1.32 27.54 -0.20
N LYS A 329 0.24 28.32 -0.37
CA LYS A 329 -0.92 27.91 -1.17
C LYS A 329 -0.53 27.68 -2.63
N ARG A 330 -1.21 26.72 -3.27
CA ARG A 330 -1.02 26.40 -4.68
C ARG A 330 -1.47 27.58 -5.56
N THR A 331 -0.57 28.06 -6.41
CA THR A 331 -0.82 29.17 -7.35
C THR A 331 -0.78 28.65 -8.78
N CYS A 332 -1.69 29.14 -9.61
CA CYS A 332 -1.67 28.93 -11.06
C CYS A 332 -1.07 30.17 -11.72
N TYR A 333 -0.12 29.97 -12.62
CA TYR A 333 0.62 31.04 -13.29
C TYR A 333 0.08 31.24 -14.71
N THR A 334 0.05 32.48 -15.17
CA THR A 334 -0.20 32.78 -16.59
C THR A 334 1.05 32.50 -17.41
N ILE A 335 0.91 32.12 -18.68
CA ILE A 335 2.05 31.86 -19.57
C ILE A 335 2.93 33.10 -19.68
N GLU A 336 2.33 34.29 -19.82
CA GLU A 336 3.01 35.57 -19.77
C GLU A 336 3.93 35.73 -18.55
N SER A 337 3.42 35.44 -17.33
CA SER A 337 4.22 35.56 -16.11
C SER A 337 5.43 34.62 -16.10
N LEU A 338 5.26 33.42 -16.64
CA LEU A 338 6.33 32.40 -16.74
C LEU A 338 7.40 32.79 -17.75
N VAL A 339 7.02 33.47 -18.84
CA VAL A 339 7.96 33.97 -19.86
C VAL A 339 8.71 35.20 -19.38
N LYS A 340 8.03 36.13 -18.68
CA LYS A 340 8.66 37.34 -18.13
C LYS A 340 9.59 37.04 -16.94
N MET A 341 9.29 36.01 -16.15
CA MET A 341 10.05 35.66 -14.95
C MET A 341 10.67 34.25 -15.02
N PRO A 342 11.54 33.97 -16.01
CA PRO A 342 12.06 32.62 -16.24
C PRO A 342 12.97 32.14 -15.09
N ILE A 343 13.57 33.07 -14.33
CA ILE A 343 14.53 32.76 -13.25
C ILE A 343 13.85 32.70 -11.86
N SER A 344 12.60 33.15 -11.72
CA SER A 344 11.92 33.17 -10.42
C SER A 344 11.83 31.77 -9.81
N VAL A 345 12.23 31.63 -8.55
CA VAL A 345 12.07 30.38 -7.81
C VAL A 345 10.58 30.21 -7.51
N THR A 346 9.99 29.13 -7.98
CA THR A 346 8.61 28.77 -7.62
C THR A 346 8.64 27.80 -6.46
N GLU A 347 7.56 27.78 -5.69
CA GLU A 347 7.45 26.87 -4.55
C GLU A 347 7.57 25.41 -5.03
N TYR A 348 8.46 24.64 -4.40
CA TYR A 348 8.86 23.29 -4.80
C TYR A 348 9.43 23.12 -6.22
N ASN A 349 9.79 24.21 -6.91
CA ASN A 349 10.12 24.20 -8.35
C ASN A 349 9.01 23.56 -9.21
N GLU A 350 7.76 23.74 -8.81
CA GLU A 350 6.58 23.26 -9.53
C GLU A 350 5.76 24.43 -10.03
N VAL A 351 5.05 24.23 -11.16
CA VAL A 351 4.13 25.22 -11.72
C VAL A 351 2.84 24.55 -12.22
N ASP A 352 1.75 25.27 -12.05
CA ASP A 352 0.44 24.96 -12.64
C ASP A 352 0.10 26.05 -13.66
N VAL A 353 -0.31 25.68 -14.86
CA VAL A 353 -0.57 26.61 -15.98
C VAL A 353 -1.73 26.11 -16.83
N ALA A 354 -2.43 27.01 -17.50
CA ALA A 354 -3.40 26.68 -18.54
C ALA A 354 -2.98 27.34 -19.86
N GLY A 355 -3.15 26.63 -20.98
CA GLY A 355 -2.77 27.15 -22.30
C GLY A 355 -3.32 26.33 -23.45
N LEU A 356 -3.30 26.94 -24.64
CA LEU A 356 -3.66 26.30 -25.90
C LEU A 356 -2.46 25.52 -26.44
N ILE A 357 -2.64 24.23 -26.75
CA ILE A 357 -1.63 23.43 -27.43
C ILE A 357 -1.61 23.83 -28.90
N PHE A 358 -0.50 24.42 -29.37
CA PHE A 358 -0.38 24.79 -30.78
C PHE A 358 0.51 23.85 -31.60
N LEU A 359 1.34 23.04 -30.93
CA LEU A 359 2.30 22.17 -31.60
C LEU A 359 2.75 21.02 -30.69
N ILE A 360 2.84 19.82 -31.24
CA ILE A 360 3.44 18.64 -30.60
C ILE A 360 4.56 18.13 -31.51
N GLU A 361 5.79 18.10 -31.00
CA GLU A 361 6.97 17.69 -31.77
C GLU A 361 7.88 16.71 -31.02
N PRO A 362 8.31 15.62 -31.67
CA PRO A 362 7.79 15.11 -32.94
C PRO A 362 6.34 14.61 -32.82
N SER A 363 5.65 14.43 -33.95
CA SER A 363 4.31 13.81 -33.96
C SER A 363 4.36 12.40 -33.36
N ILE A 364 3.22 11.86 -32.91
CA ILE A 364 3.16 10.55 -32.23
C ILE A 364 3.79 9.45 -33.10
N ALA A 365 3.42 9.37 -34.38
CA ALA A 365 3.97 8.38 -35.31
C ALA A 365 5.48 8.56 -35.56
N GLN A 366 5.95 9.81 -35.70
CA GLN A 366 7.38 10.09 -35.87
C GLN A 366 8.20 9.76 -34.63
N PHE A 367 7.64 9.98 -33.44
CA PHE A 367 8.30 9.63 -32.18
C PHE A 367 8.54 8.12 -32.07
N GLU A 368 7.56 7.31 -32.46
CA GLU A 368 7.69 5.84 -32.45
C GLU A 368 8.68 5.34 -33.52
N ALA A 369 8.80 6.04 -34.66
CA ALA A 369 9.71 5.67 -35.73
C ALA A 369 11.19 6.01 -35.45
N ILE A 370 11.47 7.10 -34.73
CA ILE A 370 12.84 7.60 -34.52
C ILE A 370 13.47 6.95 -33.28
N LYS A 371 14.31 5.93 -33.50
CA LYS A 371 15.11 5.31 -32.44
C LYS A 371 16.14 6.32 -31.88
N GLY A 372 16.08 6.58 -30.57
CA GLY A 372 17.00 7.48 -29.86
C GLY A 372 16.41 8.85 -29.49
N GLN A 373 15.21 9.19 -29.95
CA GLN A 373 14.51 10.39 -29.48
C GLN A 373 13.90 10.13 -28.10
N HIS A 374 14.39 10.83 -27.07
CA HIS A 374 13.91 10.61 -25.70
C HIS A 374 12.80 11.56 -25.26
N PHE A 375 12.60 12.68 -25.97
CA PHE A 375 11.62 13.70 -25.59
C PHE A 375 10.61 13.94 -26.69
N GLN A 376 9.34 13.97 -26.28
CA GLN A 376 8.25 14.57 -27.05
C GLN A 376 7.86 15.88 -26.38
N ASN A 377 7.78 16.95 -27.15
CA ASN A 377 7.56 18.31 -26.65
C ASN A 377 6.18 18.78 -27.02
N VAL A 378 5.43 19.27 -26.03
CA VAL A 378 4.13 19.91 -26.22
C VAL A 378 4.30 21.40 -25.98
N TYR A 379 3.98 22.23 -26.98
CA TYR A 379 4.08 23.67 -26.86
C TYR A 379 2.72 24.29 -26.56
N LEU A 380 2.71 25.16 -25.55
CA LEU A 380 1.52 25.86 -25.08
C LEU A 380 1.66 27.34 -25.36
N THR A 381 0.54 27.99 -25.67
CA THR A 381 0.47 29.44 -25.88
C THR A 381 -0.76 30.07 -25.24
N ASP A 382 -0.69 31.36 -24.97
CA ASP A 382 -1.82 32.20 -24.58
C ASP A 382 -2.32 33.03 -25.77
N THR A 383 -3.23 33.97 -25.51
CA THR A 383 -3.77 34.87 -26.55
C THR A 383 -2.74 35.84 -27.11
N ASP A 384 -1.70 36.15 -26.32
CA ASP A 384 -0.69 37.16 -26.62
C ASP A 384 0.55 36.54 -27.29
N LYS A 385 0.45 35.27 -27.72
CA LYS A 385 1.52 34.50 -28.38
C LYS A 385 2.75 34.29 -27.51
N ASN A 386 2.61 34.31 -26.18
CA ASN A 386 3.65 33.84 -25.28
C ASN A 386 3.75 32.32 -25.39
N ILE A 387 4.96 31.76 -25.32
CA ILE A 387 5.19 30.34 -25.58
C ILE A 387 5.95 29.69 -24.43
N ILE A 388 5.47 28.53 -23.99
CA ILE A 388 6.21 27.62 -23.11
C ILE A 388 6.23 26.21 -23.73
N CYS A 389 7.20 25.40 -23.29
CA CYS A 389 7.40 24.04 -23.77
C CYS A 389 7.28 23.06 -22.61
N VAL A 390 6.51 21.98 -22.77
CA VAL A 390 6.41 20.88 -21.82
C VAL A 390 7.06 19.64 -22.41
N ASN A 391 8.12 19.15 -21.77
CA ASN A 391 8.87 17.98 -22.20
C ASN A 391 8.32 16.70 -21.55
N PHE A 392 7.98 15.71 -22.37
CA PHE A 392 7.58 14.36 -21.98
C PHE A 392 8.71 13.38 -22.27
N TRP A 393 9.37 12.88 -21.23
CA TRP A 393 10.43 11.88 -21.37
C TRP A 393 9.83 10.50 -21.69
N GLY A 394 10.19 9.92 -22.83
CA GLY A 394 9.60 8.66 -23.32
C GLY A 394 8.26 8.86 -24.04
N GLY A 395 7.88 10.11 -24.35
CA GLY A 395 6.70 10.43 -25.14
C GLY A 395 5.38 10.49 -24.36
N LEU A 396 4.33 11.00 -25.00
CA LEU A 396 2.99 11.15 -24.44
C LEU A 396 2.38 9.81 -24.02
N LYS A 397 2.64 8.75 -24.79
CA LYS A 397 2.18 7.38 -24.53
C LYS A 397 2.65 6.87 -23.16
N LYS A 398 3.90 7.13 -22.77
CA LYS A 398 4.44 6.73 -21.47
C LYS A 398 3.71 7.35 -20.29
N TYR A 399 3.09 8.52 -20.47
CA TYR A 399 2.29 9.18 -19.43
C TYR A 399 0.78 8.94 -19.61
N GLY A 400 0.38 8.23 -20.67
CA GLY A 400 -1.01 7.93 -21.00
C GLY A 400 -1.74 9.07 -21.73
N TYR A 401 -1.09 10.14 -22.17
CA TYR A 401 -1.78 11.33 -22.69
C TYR A 401 -1.91 11.38 -24.23
N GLU A 402 -1.58 10.29 -24.93
CA GLU A 402 -1.59 10.21 -26.40
C GLU A 402 -2.94 10.59 -27.05
N ASN A 403 -4.07 10.20 -26.44
CA ASN A 403 -5.42 10.46 -26.97
C ASN A 403 -6.12 11.66 -26.30
N ILE A 404 -5.42 12.38 -25.41
CA ILE A 404 -6.00 13.47 -24.61
C ILE A 404 -5.44 14.82 -25.06
N LEU A 405 -4.12 14.87 -25.30
CA LEU A 405 -3.40 16.07 -25.70
C LEU A 405 -3.26 16.09 -27.22
N ASP A 406 -3.92 17.06 -27.83
CA ASP A 406 -3.90 17.29 -29.28
C ASP A 406 -3.85 18.79 -29.58
N VAL A 407 -3.42 19.12 -30.79
CA VAL A 407 -3.27 20.51 -31.25
C VAL A 407 -4.64 21.19 -31.35
N GLY A 408 -4.70 22.45 -30.95
CA GLY A 408 -5.92 23.25 -30.91
C GLY A 408 -6.72 23.11 -29.61
N LEU A 409 -6.27 22.29 -28.65
CA LEU A 409 -6.95 22.10 -27.38
C LEU A 409 -6.37 22.99 -26.29
N VAL A 410 -7.28 23.59 -25.51
CA VAL A 410 -6.92 24.27 -24.26
C VAL A 410 -6.82 23.23 -23.15
N VAL A 411 -5.68 23.22 -22.47
CA VAL A 411 -5.38 22.22 -21.44
C VAL A 411 -4.82 22.90 -20.19
N ALA A 412 -5.30 22.45 -19.03
CA ALA A 412 -4.70 22.72 -17.73
C ALA A 412 -3.58 21.70 -17.47
N CYS A 413 -2.38 22.19 -17.22
CA CYS A 413 -1.21 21.40 -16.88
C CYS A 413 -0.83 21.69 -15.42
N MET A 414 -0.86 20.66 -14.58
CA MET A 414 -0.57 20.76 -13.15
C MET A 414 0.70 20.00 -12.80
N ASN A 415 1.38 20.47 -11.74
CA ASN A 415 2.57 19.87 -11.17
C ASN A 415 3.68 19.68 -12.21
N LEU A 416 3.85 20.67 -13.09
CA LEU A 416 4.96 20.70 -14.04
C LEU A 416 6.25 21.07 -13.31
N GLN A 417 7.33 20.34 -13.57
CA GLN A 417 8.59 20.57 -12.89
C GLN A 417 9.44 21.61 -13.66
N LYS A 418 9.80 22.69 -12.97
CA LYS A 418 10.82 23.65 -13.41
C LYS A 418 12.21 23.12 -13.05
N ARG A 419 13.18 23.22 -13.96
CA ARG A 419 14.61 23.00 -13.64
C ARG A 419 15.43 24.21 -14.04
N THR A 420 16.50 24.46 -13.31
CA THR A 420 17.45 25.56 -13.57
C THR A 420 18.09 25.40 -14.95
N GLY A 421 18.14 26.48 -15.74
CA GLY A 421 18.76 26.49 -17.07
C GLY A 421 17.89 25.89 -18.19
N ASN A 422 16.64 25.54 -17.92
CA ASN A 422 15.70 25.02 -18.92
C ASN A 422 15.07 26.14 -19.79
N SER A 423 15.87 26.97 -20.44
CA SER A 423 15.38 27.79 -21.55
C SER A 423 16.11 27.35 -22.80
N ARG A 424 15.38 26.80 -23.77
CA ARG A 424 15.95 26.43 -25.07
C ARG A 424 15.42 27.42 -26.08
N LYS A 425 16.32 28.09 -26.80
CA LYS A 425 15.94 29.05 -27.85
C LYS A 425 15.04 30.17 -27.30
N GLY A 426 15.31 30.64 -26.07
CA GLY A 426 14.50 31.66 -25.39
C GLY A 426 13.14 31.21 -24.88
N ILE A 427 12.72 29.96 -25.13
CA ILE A 427 11.44 29.41 -24.68
C ILE A 427 11.63 28.69 -23.34
N PRO A 428 10.89 29.08 -22.27
CA PRO A 428 10.91 28.37 -21.00
C PRO A 428 10.43 26.91 -21.17
N GLN A 429 11.18 25.97 -20.61
CA GLN A 429 10.87 24.54 -20.66
C GLN A 429 10.55 23.97 -19.28
N TYR A 430 9.46 23.22 -19.23
CA TYR A 430 8.95 22.53 -18.06
C TYR A 430 8.88 21.03 -18.34
N ARG A 431 9.03 20.19 -17.31
CA ARG A 431 9.04 18.74 -17.48
C ARG A 431 7.78 18.10 -16.90
N ALA A 432 7.20 17.18 -17.66
CA ALA A 432 6.19 16.28 -17.15
C ALA A 432 6.87 15.20 -16.28
N THR A 433 6.32 14.98 -15.09
CA THR A 433 6.71 13.92 -14.16
C THR A 433 5.52 12.99 -13.93
N GLU A 434 5.71 11.92 -13.17
CA GLU A 434 4.61 11.00 -12.85
C GLU A 434 3.52 11.67 -12.00
N TYR A 435 3.86 12.77 -11.30
CA TYR A 435 2.90 13.58 -10.56
C TYR A 435 2.20 14.63 -11.42
N SER A 436 2.66 14.85 -12.66
CA SER A 436 2.09 15.86 -13.55
C SER A 436 0.75 15.39 -14.10
N TYR A 437 -0.25 16.27 -14.03
CA TYR A 437 -1.62 15.97 -14.40
C TYR A 437 -2.10 16.95 -15.47
N PHE A 438 -2.76 16.42 -16.50
CA PHE A 438 -3.26 17.21 -17.61
C PHE A 438 -4.75 16.97 -17.78
N THR A 439 -5.53 18.04 -17.87
CA THR A 439 -6.99 17.94 -18.00
C THR A 439 -7.55 19.05 -18.87
N LYS A 440 -8.67 18.75 -19.54
CA LYS A 440 -9.50 19.74 -20.24
C LYS A 440 -10.48 20.44 -19.29
N THR A 441 -10.77 19.83 -18.14
CA THR A 441 -11.71 20.31 -17.13
C THR A 441 -11.09 20.17 -15.75
N SER A 442 -10.55 21.26 -15.21
CA SER A 442 -9.92 21.24 -13.89
C SER A 442 -10.97 21.38 -12.77
N LYS A 443 -10.84 20.52 -11.74
CA LYS A 443 -11.60 20.64 -10.49
C LYS A 443 -11.03 21.71 -9.56
N HIS A 444 -9.78 22.14 -9.77
CA HIS A 444 -9.14 23.16 -8.94
C HIS A 444 -9.64 24.56 -9.33
N SER A 445 -10.19 25.29 -8.36
CA SER A 445 -10.75 26.64 -8.56
C SER A 445 -9.77 27.59 -9.24
N ASN A 446 -8.52 27.63 -8.75
CA ASN A 446 -7.50 28.57 -9.22
C ASN A 446 -7.17 28.35 -10.70
N VAL A 447 -7.06 27.08 -11.12
CA VAL A 447 -6.74 26.72 -12.51
C VAL A 447 -7.96 26.89 -13.41
N ARG A 448 -9.14 26.55 -12.90
CA ARG A 448 -10.41 26.71 -13.63
C ARG A 448 -10.67 28.16 -14.01
N ILE A 449 -10.43 29.11 -13.09
CA ILE A 449 -10.59 30.55 -13.36
C ILE A 449 -9.70 30.99 -14.53
N VAL A 450 -8.41 30.61 -14.52
CA VAL A 450 -7.46 30.97 -15.59
C VAL A 450 -7.86 30.33 -16.92
N MET A 451 -8.33 29.09 -16.88
CA MET A 451 -8.73 28.36 -18.08
C MET A 451 -10.03 28.90 -18.69
N ASP A 452 -11.02 29.25 -17.86
CA ASP A 452 -12.28 29.85 -18.30
C ASP A 452 -12.04 31.26 -18.91
N ASP A 453 -11.15 32.05 -18.32
CA ASP A 453 -10.72 33.34 -18.87
C ASP A 453 -10.04 33.17 -20.25
N LEU A 454 -9.10 32.22 -20.37
CA LEU A 454 -8.41 31.94 -21.63
C LEU A 454 -9.36 31.43 -22.72
N ASN A 455 -10.32 30.56 -22.39
CA ASN A 455 -11.34 30.09 -23.33
C ASN A 455 -12.24 31.23 -23.82
N LYS A 456 -12.63 32.16 -22.94
CA LYS A 456 -13.43 33.34 -23.33
C LYS A 456 -12.68 34.21 -24.32
N ARG A 457 -11.39 34.48 -24.07
CA ARG A 457 -10.57 35.30 -24.97
C ARG A 457 -10.25 34.60 -26.30
N LEU A 458 -10.10 33.28 -26.29
CA LEU A 458 -9.89 32.50 -27.51
C LEU A 458 -11.14 32.39 -28.39
N SER A 459 -12.33 32.57 -27.84
CA SER A 459 -13.58 32.48 -28.60
C SER A 459 -13.71 33.53 -29.71
N SER A 460 -13.02 34.68 -29.58
CA SER A 460 -12.98 35.74 -30.60
C SER A 460 -11.84 35.59 -31.61
N ILE A 461 -10.96 34.60 -31.47
CA ILE A 461 -9.72 34.47 -32.25
C ILE A 461 -9.77 33.22 -33.12
N ASN A 462 -9.25 33.30 -34.36
CA ASN A 462 -9.07 32.11 -35.19
C ASN A 462 -7.91 31.26 -34.67
N ILE A 463 -8.24 30.13 -34.03
CA ILE A 463 -7.28 29.20 -33.42
C ILE A 463 -6.23 28.71 -34.45
N LYS A 464 -6.63 28.46 -35.70
CA LYS A 464 -5.69 27.95 -36.72
C LYS A 464 -4.62 28.99 -37.08
N GLU A 465 -5.03 30.24 -37.22
CA GLU A 465 -4.12 31.36 -37.53
C GLU A 465 -3.19 31.66 -36.35
N LEU A 466 -3.72 31.59 -35.12
CA LEU A 466 -2.94 31.72 -33.90
C LEU A 466 -1.87 30.62 -33.82
N CYS A 467 -2.25 29.36 -34.03
CA CYS A 467 -1.31 28.24 -34.06
C CYS A 467 -0.22 28.44 -35.11
N GLY A 468 -0.59 28.84 -36.34
CA GLY A 468 0.37 29.12 -37.41
C GLY A 468 1.35 30.25 -37.05
N SER A 469 0.84 31.34 -36.45
CA SER A 469 1.68 32.43 -35.95
C SER A 469 2.66 31.97 -34.88
N CYS A 470 2.21 31.16 -33.92
CA CYS A 470 3.07 30.66 -32.82
C CYS A 470 4.14 29.69 -33.34
N VAL A 471 3.83 28.86 -34.34
CA VAL A 471 4.83 28.02 -35.02
C VAL A 471 5.90 28.89 -35.69
N ALA A 472 5.51 29.97 -36.38
CA ALA A 472 6.47 30.90 -36.99
C ALA A 472 7.38 31.57 -35.95
N ILE A 473 6.82 32.05 -34.82
CA ILE A 473 7.60 32.66 -33.72
C ILE A 473 8.61 31.67 -33.13
N LYS A 474 8.17 30.44 -32.86
CA LYS A 474 9.05 29.38 -32.33
C LYS A 474 10.18 29.02 -33.31
N ASN A 475 9.90 28.97 -34.62
CA ASN A 475 10.91 28.70 -35.64
C ASN A 475 11.90 29.86 -35.79
N ASN A 476 11.46 31.11 -35.68
CA ASN A 476 12.36 32.28 -35.71
C ASN A 476 13.30 32.32 -34.50
N ASN A 477 12.80 31.96 -33.31
CA ASN A 477 13.62 31.82 -32.10
C ASN A 477 14.68 30.70 -32.21
N SER A 478 14.57 29.79 -33.18
CA SER A 478 15.47 28.65 -33.34
C SER A 478 16.89 28.97 -33.80
N MET A 479 17.13 30.21 -34.26
CA MET A 479 18.43 30.69 -34.75
C MET A 479 19.40 31.13 -33.63
N LEU A 480 18.98 31.10 -32.36
CA LEU A 480 19.82 31.40 -31.20
C LEU A 480 20.34 30.10 -30.53
N LYS A 481 21.66 30.07 -30.27
CA LYS A 481 22.52 28.91 -29.95
C LYS A 481 21.89 27.85 -29.02
N ASN A 482 22.06 26.58 -29.41
CA ASN A 482 21.69 25.39 -28.63
C ASN A 482 22.55 25.24 -27.37
N VAL A 483 21.92 25.05 -26.21
CA VAL A 483 22.54 24.35 -25.08
C VAL A 483 22.01 22.92 -25.10
N GLU A 484 22.92 21.95 -25.12
CA GLU A 484 22.65 20.55 -25.35
C GLU A 484 21.78 19.89 -24.27
N ASN A 485 21.14 18.78 -24.68
CA ASN A 485 20.26 17.94 -23.88
C ASN A 485 20.96 17.42 -22.62
N ILE A 486 20.71 18.04 -21.46
CA ILE A 486 21.11 17.47 -20.18
C ILE A 486 20.16 16.33 -19.83
N SER A 487 20.72 15.11 -19.86
CA SER A 487 20.16 13.85 -19.36
C SER A 487 19.39 14.02 -18.03
N PRO A 488 18.36 13.21 -17.75
CA PRO A 488 17.61 13.25 -16.48
C PRO A 488 18.47 13.07 -15.22
N TYR A 489 19.71 12.58 -15.36
CA TYR A 489 20.69 12.39 -14.29
C TYR A 489 21.83 13.40 -14.45
N ARG A 490 22.00 14.35 -13.51
CA ARG A 490 23.29 15.02 -13.35
C ARG A 490 24.29 13.97 -12.85
N ILE A 491 25.17 13.51 -13.72
CA ILE A 491 26.39 12.83 -13.30
C ILE A 491 27.33 13.93 -12.81
N ASN A 492 27.73 13.88 -11.54
CA ASN A 492 28.77 14.74 -11.01
C ASN A 492 30.10 14.18 -11.54
N TYR A 493 30.73 14.85 -12.51
CA TYR A 493 31.96 14.37 -13.18
C TYR A 493 33.24 14.65 -12.39
N SER A 494 33.15 15.03 -11.11
CA SER A 494 34.35 15.25 -10.26
C SER A 494 35.00 13.97 -9.78
N ASP A 495 34.26 12.86 -9.78
CA ASP A 495 34.71 11.59 -9.23
C ASP A 495 34.55 10.49 -10.29
N TYR A 496 35.63 9.78 -10.60
CA TYR A 496 35.74 8.56 -11.44
C TYR A 496 36.06 8.71 -12.95
N ASN A 497 37.29 8.29 -13.29
CA ASN A 497 37.80 7.98 -14.63
C ASN A 497 37.32 6.59 -15.08
N ILE A 498 36.33 6.47 -15.96
CA ILE A 498 36.03 5.19 -16.68
C ILE A 498 35.65 5.46 -18.14
N SER A 499 36.14 4.60 -19.03
CA SER A 499 36.19 4.72 -20.49
C SER A 499 34.85 4.61 -21.22
N LYS A 500 34.77 5.33 -22.34
CA LYS A 500 33.69 5.27 -23.33
C LYS A 500 33.66 3.88 -23.96
N HIS A 501 32.76 2.98 -23.57
CA HIS A 501 32.12 1.96 -24.43
C HIS A 501 31.27 0.99 -23.58
N LYS A 502 30.01 1.36 -23.30
CA LYS A 502 28.82 0.50 -23.11
C LYS A 502 27.66 1.37 -22.60
N ALA A 503 26.69 1.63 -23.46
CA ALA A 503 25.51 2.45 -23.14
C ALA A 503 24.30 1.57 -22.86
N PHE A 504 24.06 1.26 -21.58
CA PHE A 504 22.76 0.90 -21.02
C PHE A 504 22.75 1.46 -19.59
N ILE A 505 21.80 2.34 -19.26
CA ILE A 505 21.70 2.91 -17.90
C ILE A 505 20.24 2.93 -17.45
N ASP A 506 19.99 2.09 -16.45
CA ASP A 506 18.79 1.97 -15.63
C ASP A 506 18.57 3.16 -14.67
N SER A 507 17.36 3.20 -14.10
CA SER A 507 16.95 4.09 -13.01
C SER A 507 17.92 4.04 -11.80
N PRO A 508 18.12 5.15 -11.05
CA PRO A 508 19.07 5.24 -9.92
C PRO A 508 18.63 4.45 -8.67
N LEU A 509 17.68 3.52 -8.83
CA LEU A 509 17.34 2.50 -7.84
C LEU A 509 18.05 1.15 -8.11
N ALA A 510 18.89 1.06 -9.15
CA ALA A 510 19.46 -0.21 -9.63
C ALA A 510 20.99 -0.23 -9.78
N ARG A 511 21.76 0.57 -9.01
CA ARG A 511 23.24 0.48 -9.04
C ARG A 511 23.81 -0.29 -7.85
N LYS A 512 24.70 -1.24 -8.13
CA LYS A 512 25.58 -1.90 -7.16
C LYS A 512 26.74 -0.95 -6.78
N PRO A 513 27.24 -0.96 -5.53
CA PRO A 513 28.45 -0.24 -5.16
C PRO A 513 29.72 -0.95 -5.67
N ASP A 514 30.69 -0.18 -6.16
CA ASP A 514 31.97 -0.69 -6.71
C ASP A 514 33.09 -0.87 -5.66
N HIS A 515 32.79 -0.73 -4.36
CA HIS A 515 33.73 -1.05 -3.28
C HIS A 515 33.03 -1.80 -2.14
N VAL A 516 33.70 -2.85 -1.67
CA VAL A 516 33.14 -3.89 -0.78
C VAL A 516 33.04 -3.45 0.69
N ASP A 517 33.54 -2.26 1.06
CA ASP A 517 33.68 -1.89 2.47
C ASP A 517 32.63 -0.89 3.02
N ASP A 518 31.67 -0.41 2.22
CA ASP A 518 30.63 0.53 2.67
C ASP A 518 29.21 -0.08 2.68
N ILE A 519 29.07 -1.29 3.23
CA ILE A 519 27.76 -1.90 3.52
C ILE A 519 27.30 -1.47 4.92
N LEU A 520 26.58 -0.34 5.00
CA LEU A 520 25.68 -0.08 6.12
C LEU A 520 24.36 -0.82 5.89
N ASN A 521 24.32 -2.02 6.48
CA ASN A 521 23.18 -2.92 6.60
C ASN A 521 21.90 -2.23 7.09
N LEU A 522 20.86 -2.19 6.25
CA LEU A 522 19.49 -1.84 6.65
C LEU A 522 18.42 -2.60 5.85
N SER A 523 18.61 -3.92 5.69
CA SER A 523 17.53 -4.90 5.53
C SER A 523 18.12 -6.31 5.65
N GLY A 524 18.15 -6.84 6.87
CA GLY A 524 18.43 -8.25 7.07
C GLY A 524 17.31 -9.07 6.43
N LEU A 525 17.61 -9.66 5.26
CA LEU A 525 17.14 -10.93 4.71
C LEU A 525 17.83 -11.07 3.34
N ASP A 526 19.06 -11.59 3.36
CA ASP A 526 19.85 -11.96 2.17
C ASP A 526 19.13 -13.05 1.37
N PHE A 527 18.68 -12.72 0.15
CA PHE A 527 18.25 -13.72 -0.85
C PHE A 527 18.94 -13.55 -2.22
N GLU A 528 19.88 -12.62 -2.35
CA GLU A 528 20.45 -12.24 -3.65
C GLU A 528 21.74 -12.99 -4.02
N SER A 529 22.10 -14.06 -3.29
CA SER A 529 23.33 -14.84 -3.56
C SER A 529 23.10 -16.24 -4.17
N THR A 530 21.94 -16.56 -4.74
CA THR A 530 21.69 -17.93 -5.26
C THR A 530 21.54 -18.06 -6.78
N PHE A 531 21.41 -16.99 -7.56
CA PHE A 531 21.30 -17.13 -9.01
C PHE A 531 22.12 -16.10 -9.79
N LYS A 532 23.44 -16.31 -9.79
CA LYS A 532 24.25 -16.07 -10.99
C LYS A 532 24.81 -17.41 -11.40
N GLN A 533 24.50 -17.86 -12.62
CA GLN A 533 25.29 -18.91 -13.27
C GLN A 533 26.69 -18.34 -13.45
N ILE A 534 27.61 -18.77 -12.59
CA ILE A 534 29.05 -18.54 -12.71
C ILE A 534 29.57 -19.79 -13.42
N ASP A 535 30.25 -19.60 -14.54
CA ASP A 535 30.99 -20.67 -15.21
C ASP A 535 31.93 -21.33 -14.20
N THR A 536 31.91 -22.66 -14.16
CA THR A 536 32.40 -23.51 -13.07
C THR A 536 33.90 -23.54 -12.85
N GLN A 537 34.67 -22.58 -13.39
CA GLN A 537 36.14 -22.62 -13.31
C GLN A 537 36.77 -21.63 -12.32
N ASP A 538 36.05 -20.65 -11.77
CA ASP A 538 36.62 -19.71 -10.78
C ASP A 538 35.66 -19.44 -9.60
N VAL A 539 35.53 -20.41 -8.68
CA VAL A 539 34.78 -20.23 -7.43
C VAL A 539 35.76 -20.06 -6.25
N PRO A 540 35.68 -18.95 -5.49
CA PRO A 540 36.52 -18.71 -4.30
C PRO A 540 36.33 -19.79 -3.21
N ALA A 541 37.42 -20.19 -2.54
CA ALA A 541 37.45 -21.29 -1.57
C ALA A 541 36.44 -21.13 -0.40
N ASP A 542 36.20 -19.89 0.06
CA ASP A 542 35.27 -19.61 1.15
C ASP A 542 33.80 -19.88 0.78
N LEU A 543 33.47 -19.71 -0.50
CA LEU A 543 32.11 -19.93 -1.03
C LEU A 543 31.81 -21.42 -1.13
N LEU A 544 32.81 -22.23 -1.48
CA LEU A 544 32.74 -23.70 -1.43
C LEU A 544 32.57 -24.22 0.00
N LEU A 545 33.29 -23.64 0.97
CA LEU A 545 33.17 -24.00 2.37
C LEU A 545 31.77 -23.68 2.93
N ARG A 546 31.21 -22.53 2.57
CA ARG A 546 29.84 -22.14 2.95
C ARG A 546 28.80 -23.08 2.34
N LYS A 547 28.93 -23.44 1.06
CA LYS A 547 28.03 -24.37 0.38
C LYS A 547 28.07 -25.77 1.01
N LYS A 548 29.26 -26.25 1.41
CA LYS A 548 29.43 -27.51 2.13
C LYS A 548 28.69 -27.52 3.47
N LYS A 549 28.86 -26.46 4.30
CA LYS A 549 28.18 -26.33 5.60
C LYS A 549 26.65 -26.26 5.47
N VAL A 550 26.15 -25.56 4.45
CA VAL A 550 24.70 -25.46 4.18
C VAL A 550 24.13 -26.83 3.77
N ASN A 551 24.82 -27.56 2.89
CA ASN A 551 24.40 -28.89 2.46
C ASN A 551 24.41 -29.90 3.61
N GLU A 552 25.41 -29.85 4.51
CA GLU A 552 25.42 -30.69 5.72
C GLU A 552 24.23 -30.38 6.65
N LYS A 553 23.83 -29.11 6.76
CA LYS A 553 22.67 -28.70 7.57
C LYS A 553 21.34 -29.15 6.95
N ILE A 554 21.21 -29.08 5.63
CA ILE A 554 20.04 -29.58 4.89
C ILE A 554 19.96 -31.11 5.00
N ALA A 555 21.10 -31.82 4.90
CA ALA A 555 21.14 -33.27 5.08
C ALA A 555 20.69 -33.68 6.49
N LYS A 556 21.13 -32.95 7.53
CA LYS A 556 20.63 -33.15 8.91
C LYS A 556 19.14 -32.88 9.04
N LEU A 557 18.61 -31.83 8.40
CA LEU A 557 17.18 -31.51 8.43
C LEU A 557 16.33 -32.58 7.74
N LYS A 558 16.81 -33.18 6.64
CA LYS A 558 16.14 -34.29 5.96
C LYS A 558 16.15 -35.61 6.76
N MET A 559 16.96 -35.72 7.81
CA MET A 559 16.91 -36.86 8.72
C MET A 559 15.76 -36.76 9.74
N TYR A 560 15.18 -35.58 9.93
CA TYR A 560 13.94 -35.40 10.68
C TYR A 560 12.77 -35.58 9.69
N GLY A 561 11.87 -36.52 9.98
CA GLY A 561 10.66 -36.74 9.18
C GLY A 561 9.71 -35.53 9.19
N GLU A 562 8.62 -35.61 8.43
CA GLU A 562 7.61 -34.54 8.39
C GLU A 562 7.07 -34.24 9.80
N PRO A 563 6.88 -32.95 10.15
CA PRO A 563 6.32 -32.58 11.45
C PRO A 563 4.91 -33.18 11.60
N PRO A 564 4.54 -33.67 12.80
CA PRO A 564 3.23 -34.28 13.00
C PRO A 564 2.11 -33.27 12.71
N PRO A 565 0.99 -33.70 12.11
CA PRO A 565 -0.11 -32.82 11.75
C PRO A 565 -0.73 -32.20 13.01
N LEU A 566 -0.96 -30.88 12.96
CA LEU A 566 -1.61 -30.14 14.04
C LEU A 566 -3.06 -30.62 14.20
N LYS A 567 -3.47 -30.93 15.44
CA LYS A 567 -4.87 -31.27 15.74
C LYS A 567 -5.78 -30.05 15.48
N ALA A 568 -6.95 -30.31 14.91
CA ALA A 568 -7.98 -29.28 14.69
C ALA A 568 -8.39 -28.64 16.02
N ILE A 569 -8.37 -27.30 16.05
CA ILE A 569 -8.80 -26.51 17.21
C ILE A 569 -10.33 -26.57 17.29
N HIS A 570 -10.86 -27.38 18.19
CA HIS A 570 -12.29 -27.35 18.52
C HIS A 570 -12.58 -26.15 19.44
N ILE A 571 -13.11 -25.08 18.87
CA ILE A 571 -13.60 -23.93 19.64
C ILE A 571 -14.94 -24.33 20.29
N ILE A 572 -14.91 -24.82 21.53
CA ILE A 572 -16.13 -25.04 22.31
C ILE A 572 -16.56 -23.70 22.92
N ASN A 573 -17.32 -22.91 22.15
CA ASN A 573 -17.85 -21.64 22.62
C ASN A 573 -19.10 -21.87 23.48
N LYS A 574 -18.93 -22.03 24.81
CA LYS A 574 -20.05 -22.17 25.76
C LYS A 574 -20.76 -20.84 26.10
N SER A 575 -20.43 -19.73 25.44
CA SER A 575 -21.08 -18.45 25.73
C SER A 575 -22.45 -18.36 25.06
N ILE A 576 -23.49 -18.06 25.84
CA ILE A 576 -24.87 -17.84 25.37
C ILE A 576 -24.95 -16.66 24.36
N ASN A 577 -23.93 -15.82 24.29
CA ASN A 577 -23.85 -14.68 23.37
C ASN A 577 -23.28 -15.04 21.99
N ALA A 578 -22.73 -16.24 21.80
CA ALA A 578 -22.16 -16.68 20.52
C ALA A 578 -23.22 -16.92 19.42
N THR A 579 -24.49 -17.12 19.81
CA THR A 579 -25.61 -17.34 18.89
C THR A 579 -26.39 -16.06 18.56
N LYS A 580 -26.01 -14.91 19.13
CA LYS A 580 -26.65 -13.63 18.83
C LYS A 580 -26.07 -13.04 17.55
N GLU A 581 -26.95 -12.55 16.67
CA GLU A 581 -26.53 -11.82 15.48
C GLU A 581 -25.69 -10.58 15.85
N PHE A 582 -24.62 -10.39 15.09
CA PHE A 582 -23.67 -9.30 15.29
C PHE A 582 -24.36 -7.94 15.14
N LYS A 583 -24.38 -7.14 16.22
CA LYS A 583 -24.82 -5.74 16.18
C LYS A 583 -23.60 -4.83 16.22
N SER A 584 -23.43 -4.03 15.16
CA SER A 584 -22.39 -3.01 15.08
C SER A 584 -22.55 -1.95 16.18
N PRO A 585 -21.48 -1.53 16.87
CA PRO A 585 -21.55 -0.55 17.96
C PRO A 585 -21.79 0.90 17.49
N LEU A 586 -22.09 1.13 16.20
CA LEU A 586 -22.25 2.46 15.60
C LEU A 586 -23.67 2.78 15.10
N ALA A 587 -24.67 1.93 15.36
CA ALA A 587 -26.05 2.22 14.97
C ALA A 587 -26.77 3.07 16.03
N SER A 588 -27.05 4.33 15.69
CA SER A 588 -27.88 5.22 16.49
C SER A 588 -29.33 4.71 16.53
N ARG A 589 -30.03 4.96 17.64
CA ARG A 589 -31.27 4.26 18.04
C ARG A 589 -32.54 4.68 17.27
N ASN A 590 -32.43 5.27 16.06
CA ASN A 590 -33.55 5.97 15.44
C ASN A 590 -33.67 5.84 13.90
N ASP A 591 -33.24 4.73 13.30
CA ASP A 591 -33.56 4.43 11.89
C ASP A 591 -34.35 3.12 11.78
N ASN A 592 -35.63 3.19 12.14
CA ASN A 592 -36.63 2.23 11.67
C ASN A 592 -37.25 2.80 10.39
N LEU A 593 -36.88 2.23 9.24
CA LEU A 593 -37.60 2.15 7.95
C LEU A 593 -36.60 2.32 6.79
N ASN A 594 -36.12 1.19 6.27
CA ASN A 594 -35.95 0.88 4.84
C ASN A 594 -35.16 -0.44 4.71
N SER A 595 -35.84 -1.56 4.97
CA SER A 595 -35.32 -2.88 4.60
C SER A 595 -35.57 -3.11 3.10
N VAL A 596 -34.54 -2.93 2.28
CA VAL A 596 -34.52 -3.50 0.93
C VAL A 596 -34.11 -4.97 1.08
N ALA A 597 -35.07 -5.84 0.77
CA ALA A 597 -34.91 -7.29 0.77
C ALA A 597 -33.92 -7.73 -0.31
N SER A 598 -33.02 -8.65 0.05
CA SER A 598 -32.30 -9.49 -0.90
C SER A 598 -32.83 -10.91 -0.76
N GLU A 599 -33.51 -11.35 -1.81
CA GLU A 599 -34.09 -12.68 -2.01
C GLU A 599 -33.03 -13.78 -1.90
N LYS A 600 -33.35 -14.84 -1.16
CA LYS A 600 -32.92 -16.21 -1.52
C LYS A 600 -34.09 -17.17 -1.35
N LEU A 601 -34.45 -17.77 -2.47
CA LEU A 601 -35.35 -18.90 -2.61
C LEU A 601 -34.91 -20.07 -1.71
N HIS A 602 -35.86 -20.73 -1.05
CA HIS A 602 -35.93 -22.18 -1.08
C HIS A 602 -37.35 -22.69 -0.83
N GLU A 603 -37.64 -23.78 -1.53
CA GLU A 603 -38.93 -24.40 -1.76
C GLU A 603 -39.59 -25.00 -0.51
N LYS A 604 -40.91 -25.08 -0.62
CA LYS A 604 -41.89 -25.54 0.35
C LYS A 604 -41.71 -27.00 0.77
N SER A 605 -41.98 -27.27 2.05
CA SER A 605 -42.81 -28.42 2.43
C SER A 605 -43.64 -28.09 3.70
N ASN A 606 -44.90 -28.52 3.65
CA ASN A 606 -45.99 -28.18 4.56
C ASN A 606 -45.88 -28.84 5.94
N SER A 607 -46.35 -28.18 6.99
CA SER A 607 -47.33 -28.73 7.95
C SER A 607 -47.77 -27.71 9.02
N SER A 608 -49.04 -27.29 8.91
CA SER A 608 -50.11 -27.20 9.92
C SER A 608 -49.90 -26.62 11.34
N ILE A 609 -50.99 -25.96 11.80
CA ILE A 609 -51.45 -25.63 13.19
C ILE A 609 -51.14 -24.17 13.59
N SER A 610 -52.07 -23.21 13.44
CA SER A 610 -53.17 -22.78 14.37
C SER A 610 -52.63 -22.24 15.72
N CYS A 611 -53.08 -21.16 16.38
CA CYS A 611 -54.27 -20.33 16.31
C CYS A 611 -54.02 -19.03 17.16
N THR A 612 -54.67 -17.92 16.75
CA THR A 612 -55.40 -16.88 17.55
C THR A 612 -54.78 -16.07 18.71
N GLU A 613 -55.06 -14.75 18.61
CA GLU A 613 -55.44 -13.76 19.65
C GLU A 613 -54.34 -13.21 20.59
N SER A 614 -54.35 -11.96 21.08
CA SER A 614 -55.19 -10.76 20.96
C SER A 614 -54.44 -9.57 21.60
N THR A 615 -54.68 -8.34 21.15
CA THR A 615 -54.35 -7.04 21.79
C THR A 615 -55.20 -6.81 23.06
N PRO A 616 -54.88 -5.92 24.05
CA PRO A 616 -54.64 -4.48 23.81
C PRO A 616 -53.74 -3.68 24.79
N GLU A 617 -53.63 -2.41 24.40
CA GLU A 617 -53.00 -1.19 24.94
C GLU A 617 -53.12 -0.92 26.45
N ILE A 618 -52.09 -0.29 27.05
CA ILE A 618 -52.23 0.80 28.06
C ILE A 618 -51.06 1.80 27.93
N SER A 619 -51.41 3.08 28.02
CA SER A 619 -50.57 4.28 27.97
C SER A 619 -50.05 4.75 29.34
N ASN A 620 -48.93 5.50 29.32
CA ASN A 620 -48.63 6.73 30.10
C ASN A 620 -47.30 6.81 30.90
N LYS A 621 -46.60 7.91 30.56
CA LYS A 621 -45.94 8.94 31.42
C LYS A 621 -44.48 8.79 31.88
N HIS A 622 -43.84 9.97 31.78
CA HIS A 622 -42.46 10.36 32.05
C HIS A 622 -41.95 10.15 33.49
N MET A 623 -40.65 9.88 33.64
CA MET A 623 -39.86 10.42 34.76
C MET A 623 -38.36 10.54 34.44
N LYS A 624 -37.81 11.75 34.61
CA LYS A 624 -36.38 12.07 34.68
C LYS A 624 -35.79 11.53 35.99
N ARG A 625 -34.56 11.00 35.97
CA ARG A 625 -33.63 11.07 37.12
C ARG A 625 -32.19 11.28 36.67
N ASN A 626 -31.62 12.38 37.17
CA ASN A 626 -30.19 12.66 37.24
C ASN A 626 -29.57 11.81 38.37
N ALA A 627 -28.34 11.32 38.19
CA ALA A 627 -27.51 10.86 39.31
C ALA A 627 -26.04 11.26 39.07
N ASN A 628 -25.50 12.05 40.00
CA ASN A 628 -24.09 12.42 40.12
C ASN A 628 -23.29 11.30 40.81
N PRO A 629 -21.97 11.18 40.54
CA PRO A 629 -21.12 10.12 41.07
C PRO A 629 -20.71 10.33 42.54
N VAL A 630 -20.64 9.21 43.27
CA VAL A 630 -20.30 9.10 44.69
C VAL A 630 -18.79 9.30 44.92
N LYS A 631 -18.44 10.19 45.84
CA LYS A 631 -17.09 10.34 46.44
C LYS A 631 -16.92 9.31 47.56
N LEU A 632 -15.83 8.57 47.57
CA LEU A 632 -15.40 7.72 48.68
C LEU A 632 -14.40 8.49 49.55
N ASN A 633 -14.73 8.67 50.83
CA ASN A 633 -13.84 9.21 51.85
C ASN A 633 -13.21 8.06 52.64
N PHE A 634 -11.88 8.10 52.80
CA PHE A 634 -11.13 7.23 53.69
C PHE A 634 -10.74 8.00 54.95
N SER A 635 -11.29 7.62 56.10
CA SER A 635 -10.69 7.94 57.40
C SER A 635 -11.36 7.14 58.52
N SER A 636 -10.62 6.23 59.15
CA SER A 636 -10.71 6.00 60.59
C SER A 636 -9.58 5.07 61.03
N ASN A 637 -8.72 5.61 61.88
CA ASN A 637 -7.64 4.95 62.59
C ASN A 637 -8.20 4.19 63.84
N PRO A 638 -7.38 3.38 64.52
CA PRO A 638 -7.78 2.18 65.27
C PRO A 638 -8.02 2.43 66.77
N GLN A 639 -8.76 1.53 67.44
CA GLN A 639 -8.36 0.89 68.72
C GLN A 639 -9.50 0.07 69.40
N VAL A 640 -9.24 -1.24 69.55
CA VAL A 640 -9.35 -2.09 70.76
C VAL A 640 -10.66 -2.13 71.57
N ILE A 641 -11.24 -3.33 71.74
CA ILE A 641 -11.38 -4.13 73.00
C ILE A 641 -12.29 -5.36 72.69
N ASP A 642 -11.64 -6.53 72.69
CA ASP A 642 -11.94 -7.77 73.40
C ASP A 642 -13.22 -8.64 73.16
N GLY A 643 -12.97 -9.96 73.08
CA GLY A 643 -13.92 -11.04 73.40
C GLY A 643 -14.86 -11.53 72.30
N GLY A 644 -14.55 -12.69 71.68
CA GLY A 644 -15.54 -13.54 71.02
C GLY A 644 -15.12 -14.12 69.66
N GLU A 645 -14.89 -15.43 69.65
CA GLU A 645 -14.66 -16.36 68.54
C GLU A 645 -14.91 -15.84 67.10
N LYS A 646 -13.82 -15.77 66.31
CA LYS A 646 -13.90 -15.71 64.85
C LYS A 646 -14.09 -17.12 64.31
N VAL A 647 -15.30 -17.41 63.84
CA VAL A 647 -15.56 -18.52 62.91
C VAL A 647 -15.14 -18.04 61.52
N ASP A 648 -14.07 -18.62 60.99
CA ASP A 648 -13.68 -18.51 59.58
C ASP A 648 -14.58 -19.47 58.77
N PRO A 649 -15.41 -18.98 57.83
CA PRO A 649 -16.27 -19.84 57.03
C PRO A 649 -15.51 -20.65 55.95
N PHE A 650 -14.18 -20.67 55.95
CA PHE A 650 -13.38 -21.39 54.95
C PHE A 650 -12.20 -22.21 55.49
N ALA A 651 -12.16 -22.53 56.79
CA ALA A 651 -11.12 -23.40 57.36
C ALA A 651 -11.59 -24.87 57.49
N GLU A 652 -10.76 -25.78 56.93
CA GLU A 652 -10.70 -27.25 57.09
C GLU A 652 -11.74 -28.08 56.30
N GLU A 653 -11.43 -29.15 55.55
CA GLU A 653 -10.26 -30.05 55.44
C GLU A 653 -10.45 -30.90 54.16
N PHE A 654 -9.38 -31.24 53.42
CA PHE A 654 -9.01 -32.63 53.05
C PHE A 654 -7.74 -32.64 52.20
N ASP A 655 -6.74 -33.33 52.72
CA ASP A 655 -5.39 -33.54 52.20
C ASP A 655 -5.29 -34.87 51.43
N VAL A 656 -4.10 -35.07 50.83
CA VAL A 656 -3.42 -36.33 50.45
C VAL A 656 -3.48 -36.78 48.97
N SER A 657 -2.29 -36.69 48.35
CA SER A 657 -1.75 -37.29 47.11
C SER A 657 -1.98 -38.83 46.94
N PRO A 658 -1.38 -39.52 45.93
CA PRO A 658 -1.51 -39.54 44.45
C PRO A 658 -1.99 -40.97 43.97
N PRO A 659 -1.89 -41.42 42.69
CA PRO A 659 -0.62 -41.92 42.15
C PRO A 659 -0.39 -41.80 40.62
N LEU A 660 0.89 -41.94 40.26
CA LEU A 660 1.39 -42.37 38.95
C LEU A 660 0.96 -43.82 38.65
N SER A 661 0.64 -44.13 37.39
CA SER A 661 1.09 -45.37 36.73
C SER A 661 1.10 -45.23 35.21
N LEU A 662 2.10 -45.86 34.61
CA LEU A 662 2.41 -45.99 33.19
C LEU A 662 1.29 -46.69 32.40
N ASP A 663 1.01 -46.18 31.20
CA ASP A 663 1.23 -46.86 29.91
C ASP A 663 1.23 -45.83 28.77
#